data_AF-A0A7K9CTU0-F1
#
_entry.id   AF-A0A7K9CTU0-F1
#
_cell.length_a   1.000
_cell.length_b   1.000
_cell.length_c   1.000
_cell.angle_alpha   90.00
_cell.angle_beta   90.00
_cell.angle_gamma   90.00
#
_symmetry.space_group_name_H-M   'P 1'
#
loop_
_entity.id
_entity.type
_entity.pdbx_description
1 polymer ?
#
loop_
_entity_poly.entity_id
_entity_poly.type
_entity_poly.pdbx_seq_one_letter_code
_entity_poly.pdbx_strand_id
1 'polypeptide(L)'
;MPRKSLDYGVLPEYEKSQIKRTLELGTVMTIFSLKKSSPERRTIQVIMETRQVAWSKTADKIEGFLDLMEIKEIRPGKNSKDFERCKAKQKEEHCFTIFYGTQFVLNTLSLAADSKGDADKWLCGLNILYQEVMSAPTPAITESWLRKQIYSVDQTRRNSISLRELKTVLPQVNFKVSSMKFLKDKFAEIGAYKEELSFEQFHLFYKKIMFEQQKSILDEFKKDSSVFILGNTDRPDASAVHLHDFQRFLLHEQQESWAQDLSKVRERMTKFIDDTMRETAEPFLYVDEFLTYLFAKENSIWDEKYDSIDAQDMNNPLSHYWISSSHNTYLTGDQLRSESSTEAYVRCLRMGCRCIELDCWDGPDGKPIIYHGWTRTTKIKFDDVVQAIKDHAFVTSEYPVILSIEEHCSVEQQRHMAKVFKEVFGDQLLMKPVEASADQLPSPTQLKEKIIIKHKKLGPKGDIDVNLEDKKEEKKQQGELYMWDTIEQKWTRHYCAIADDKLSFSDDIEQNADEDSSKEVKRTELHLKEKWFHGKMKEGRTTAEKLLQEYCAEMGGKDGTFLVRESEAFPNDCTLSFWRSGRVQHCRIRSSSDGDTVKYYLTDNLTFDSIYDLIQHYREAHLRCAEFELRLTDAVPNPSPHETKEY
;
A
#
# COMPACT_ATOMS: atom_id res chain seq x y z
N MET A 1 -21.42 -25.33 -13.23
CA MET A 1 -20.53 -24.90 -14.33
C MET A 1 -19.67 -23.77 -13.80
N PRO A 2 -18.34 -23.90 -13.79
CA PRO A 2 -17.49 -22.78 -13.42
C PRO A 2 -17.69 -21.68 -14.46
N ARG A 3 -17.98 -20.46 -14.02
CA ARG A 3 -17.97 -19.28 -14.90
C ARG A 3 -16.58 -19.20 -15.48
N LYS A 4 -16.42 -19.52 -16.77
CA LYS A 4 -15.24 -19.13 -17.54
C LYS A 4 -14.97 -17.66 -17.22
N SER A 5 -13.76 -17.35 -16.77
CA SER A 5 -13.25 -15.99 -16.85
C SER A 5 -13.58 -15.48 -18.25
N LEU A 6 -14.25 -14.33 -18.35
CA LEU A 6 -14.37 -13.66 -19.63
C LEU A 6 -12.94 -13.46 -20.13
N ASP A 7 -12.60 -14.11 -21.24
CA ASP A 7 -11.27 -14.05 -21.83
C ASP A 7 -11.13 -12.69 -22.53
N TYR A 8 -10.81 -11.66 -21.73
CA TYR A 8 -10.73 -10.27 -22.17
C TYR A 8 -9.55 -10.03 -23.14
N GLY A 9 -8.69 -11.02 -23.39
CA GLY A 9 -7.56 -10.94 -24.30
C GLY A 9 -7.93 -10.85 -25.79
N VAL A 10 -9.15 -11.26 -26.15
CA VAL A 10 -9.59 -11.43 -27.57
C VAL A 10 -10.22 -10.16 -28.17
N LEU A 11 -10.36 -9.08 -27.40
CA LEU A 11 -10.99 -7.85 -27.89
C LEU A 11 -10.11 -7.13 -28.95
N PRO A 12 -10.69 -6.57 -30.03
CA PRO A 12 -9.99 -5.72 -30.97
C PRO A 12 -9.39 -4.47 -30.28
N GLU A 13 -8.25 -3.98 -30.80
CA GLU A 13 -7.51 -2.86 -30.18
C GLU A 13 -8.34 -1.56 -30.08
N TYR A 14 -9.26 -1.32 -31.02
CA TYR A 14 -10.15 -0.16 -30.96
C TYR A 14 -11.13 -0.25 -29.77
N GLU A 15 -11.61 -1.45 -29.44
CA GLU A 15 -12.51 -1.67 -28.30
C GLU A 15 -11.77 -1.51 -26.99
N LYS A 16 -10.56 -2.10 -26.89
CA LYS A 16 -9.66 -1.90 -25.74
C LYS A 16 -9.41 -0.41 -25.50
N SER A 17 -9.10 0.34 -26.57
CA SER A 17 -8.90 1.79 -26.50
C SER A 17 -10.14 2.55 -26.02
N GLN A 18 -11.33 2.17 -26.49
CA GLN A 18 -12.59 2.80 -26.06
C GLN A 18 -12.91 2.51 -24.58
N ILE A 19 -12.64 1.30 -24.11
CA ILE A 19 -12.79 0.92 -22.70
C ILE A 19 -11.80 1.70 -21.84
N LYS A 20 -10.51 1.73 -22.20
CA LYS A 20 -9.48 2.50 -21.47
C LYS A 20 -9.87 3.98 -21.34
N ARG A 21 -10.33 4.60 -22.44
CA ARG A 21 -10.83 5.97 -22.45
C ARG A 21 -12.03 6.18 -21.51
N THR A 22 -12.90 5.19 -21.37
CA THR A 22 -14.05 5.26 -20.44
C THR A 22 -13.57 5.25 -18.99
N LEU A 23 -12.59 4.41 -18.66
CA LEU A 23 -11.99 4.36 -17.33
C LEU A 23 -11.22 5.66 -17.00
N GLU A 24 -10.56 6.25 -17.99
CA GLU A 24 -9.84 7.52 -17.87
C GLU A 24 -10.78 8.72 -17.64
N LEU A 25 -11.91 8.80 -18.36
CA LEU A 25 -12.94 9.80 -18.14
C LEU A 25 -13.60 9.70 -16.75
N GLY A 26 -13.57 8.50 -16.18
CA GLY A 26 -14.09 8.18 -14.86
C GLY A 26 -15.57 7.80 -14.83
N THR A 27 -15.96 7.10 -13.77
CA THR A 27 -17.31 6.62 -13.53
C THR A 27 -17.68 6.84 -12.07
N VAL A 28 -18.86 7.39 -11.82
CA VAL A 28 -19.34 7.57 -10.44
C VAL A 28 -19.79 6.23 -9.88
N MET A 29 -19.14 5.79 -8.82
CA MET A 29 -19.45 4.54 -8.13
C MET A 29 -19.63 4.77 -6.63
N THR A 30 -20.31 3.82 -5.98
CA THR A 30 -20.40 3.77 -4.53
C THR A 30 -19.20 2.98 -3.99
N ILE A 31 -18.41 3.60 -3.11
CA ILE A 31 -17.31 2.95 -2.39
C ILE A 31 -17.81 2.45 -1.04
N PHE A 32 -17.48 1.20 -0.73
CA PHE A 32 -17.69 0.57 0.57
C PHE A 32 -16.35 0.45 1.29
N SER A 33 -16.32 0.76 2.59
CA SER A 33 -15.09 0.71 3.38
C SER A 33 -15.38 0.31 4.82
N LEU A 34 -14.57 -0.59 5.37
CA LEU A 34 -14.60 -0.93 6.79
C LEU A 34 -14.37 0.30 7.69
N LYS A 35 -13.59 1.30 7.25
CA LYS A 35 -13.26 2.47 8.08
C LYS A 35 -14.41 3.47 8.20
N LYS A 36 -15.41 3.41 7.32
CA LYS A 36 -16.52 4.38 7.27
C LYS A 36 -17.85 3.66 7.47
N SER A 37 -18.69 4.23 8.33
CA SER A 37 -20.02 3.66 8.63
C SER A 37 -21.02 3.80 7.48
N SER A 38 -20.82 4.78 6.58
CA SER A 38 -21.71 5.01 5.44
C SER A 38 -20.95 4.90 4.12
N PRO A 39 -21.52 4.20 3.11
CA PRO A 39 -20.92 4.13 1.79
C PRO A 39 -21.04 5.49 1.09
N GLU A 40 -20.01 5.84 0.32
CA GLU A 40 -19.89 7.16 -0.27
C GLU A 40 -19.78 7.07 -1.79
N ARG A 41 -20.45 7.98 -2.52
CA ARG A 41 -20.28 8.08 -3.96
C ARG A 41 -19.03 8.88 -4.30
N ARG A 42 -18.23 8.37 -5.22
CA ARG A 42 -17.00 8.98 -5.72
C ARG A 42 -16.87 8.76 -7.22
N THR A 43 -16.20 9.67 -7.89
CA THR A 43 -15.74 9.44 -9.26
C THR A 43 -14.49 8.58 -9.18
N ILE A 44 -14.57 7.38 -9.76
CA ILE A 44 -13.43 6.47 -9.91
C ILE A 44 -12.88 6.68 -11.31
N GLN A 45 -11.58 6.90 -11.46
CA GLN A 45 -10.94 7.11 -12.75
C GLN A 45 -9.57 6.44 -12.80
N VAL A 46 -9.09 6.09 -13.99
CA VAL A 46 -7.71 5.64 -14.20
C VAL A 46 -6.87 6.80 -14.70
N ILE A 47 -5.77 7.08 -14.01
CA ILE A 47 -4.75 8.02 -14.48
C ILE A 47 -3.73 7.21 -15.26
N MET A 48 -3.80 7.28 -16.60
CA MET A 48 -3.06 6.39 -17.50
C MET A 48 -1.55 6.55 -17.36
N GLU A 49 -1.06 7.79 -17.24
CA GLU A 49 0.37 8.10 -17.16
C GLU A 49 1.02 7.63 -15.84
N THR A 50 0.28 7.64 -14.72
CA THR A 50 0.75 7.06 -13.46
C THR A 50 0.29 5.62 -13.25
N ARG A 51 -0.55 5.08 -14.14
CA ARG A 51 -1.11 3.73 -14.02
C ARG A 51 -1.74 3.49 -12.64
N GLN A 52 -2.55 4.46 -12.20
CA GLN A 52 -3.24 4.41 -10.92
C GLN A 52 -4.75 4.51 -11.10
N VAL A 53 -5.50 3.77 -10.29
CA VAL A 53 -6.91 4.04 -10.05
C VAL A 53 -7.00 5.12 -8.97
N ALA A 54 -7.68 6.22 -9.26
CA ALA A 54 -7.90 7.33 -8.33
C ALA A 54 -9.39 7.47 -8.03
N TRP A 55 -9.74 7.86 -6.80
CA TRP A 55 -11.10 8.23 -6.44
C TRP A 55 -11.17 9.63 -5.85
N SER A 56 -12.15 10.40 -6.31
CA SER A 56 -12.28 11.82 -5.96
C SER A 56 -13.72 12.18 -5.62
N LYS A 57 -13.88 13.15 -4.71
CA LYS A 57 -15.19 13.71 -4.34
C LYS A 57 -15.60 14.84 -5.29
N THR A 58 -14.62 15.60 -5.75
CA THR A 58 -14.74 16.66 -6.76
C THR A 58 -13.58 16.52 -7.74
N ALA A 59 -13.70 17.12 -8.93
CA ALA A 59 -12.67 17.03 -9.97
C ALA A 59 -11.27 17.46 -9.49
N ASP A 60 -11.20 18.38 -8.53
CA ASP A 60 -9.95 18.96 -8.04
C ASP A 60 -9.38 18.27 -6.80
N LYS A 61 -10.16 17.43 -6.12
CA LYS A 61 -9.75 16.79 -4.85
C LYS A 61 -9.80 15.27 -4.94
N ILE A 62 -8.63 14.69 -5.24
CA ILE A 62 -8.42 13.24 -5.16
C ILE A 62 -8.26 12.85 -3.69
N GLU A 63 -9.03 11.85 -3.25
CA GLU A 63 -9.03 11.37 -1.86
C GLU A 63 -8.11 10.16 -1.67
N GLY A 64 -7.80 9.43 -2.73
CA GLY A 64 -6.84 8.34 -2.67
C GLY A 64 -6.55 7.72 -4.04
N PHE A 65 -5.54 6.86 -4.03
CA PHE A 65 -4.98 6.18 -5.19
C PHE A 65 -4.73 4.70 -4.89
N LEU A 66 -4.76 3.90 -5.94
CA LEU A 66 -4.38 2.49 -5.97
C LEU A 66 -3.47 2.29 -7.18
N ASP A 67 -2.28 1.74 -6.96
CA ASP A 67 -1.34 1.42 -8.03
C ASP A 67 -1.76 0.13 -8.74
N LEU A 68 -1.89 0.15 -10.07
CA LEU A 68 -2.25 -1.04 -10.83
C LEU A 68 -1.23 -2.18 -10.66
N MET A 69 0.04 -1.88 -10.37
CA MET A 69 1.07 -2.88 -10.03
C MET A 69 0.79 -3.63 -8.72
N GLU A 70 0.05 -3.01 -7.81
CA GLU A 70 -0.26 -3.59 -6.51
C GLU A 70 -1.49 -4.50 -6.54
N ILE A 71 -2.26 -4.50 -7.64
CA ILE A 71 -3.42 -5.39 -7.79
C ILE A 71 -2.96 -6.85 -7.70
N LYS A 72 -3.60 -7.60 -6.81
CA LYS A 72 -3.43 -9.06 -6.68
C LYS A 72 -4.63 -9.80 -7.23
N GLU A 73 -5.81 -9.20 -7.13
CA GLU A 73 -7.05 -9.82 -7.58
C GLU A 73 -8.15 -8.79 -7.86
N ILE A 74 -8.99 -9.09 -8.84
CA ILE A 74 -10.22 -8.35 -9.10
C ILE A 74 -11.36 -9.37 -9.12
N ARG A 75 -12.31 -9.25 -8.19
CA ARG A 75 -13.43 -10.20 -8.07
C ARG A 75 -14.77 -9.54 -8.37
N PRO A 76 -15.57 -10.07 -9.32
CA PRO A 76 -16.95 -9.64 -9.49
C PRO A 76 -17.82 -10.06 -8.30
N GLY A 77 -18.83 -9.26 -7.98
CA GLY A 77 -19.79 -9.52 -6.91
C GLY A 77 -19.45 -8.85 -5.58
N LYS A 78 -20.13 -9.30 -4.52
CA LYS A 78 -19.98 -8.79 -3.14
C LYS A 78 -19.16 -9.76 -2.31
N ASN A 79 -17.85 -9.74 -2.52
CA ASN A 79 -16.93 -10.77 -2.02
C ASN A 79 -15.92 -10.20 -1.00
N SER A 80 -16.32 -9.16 -0.27
CA SER A 80 -15.48 -8.50 0.74
C SER A 80 -16.28 -8.15 1.99
N LYS A 81 -15.57 -8.07 3.13
CA LYS A 81 -16.14 -7.65 4.41
C LYS A 81 -16.69 -6.21 4.39
N ASP A 82 -16.22 -5.36 3.46
CA ASP A 82 -16.75 -4.01 3.28
C ASP A 82 -18.25 -4.05 2.95
N PHE A 83 -18.66 -4.94 2.04
CA PHE A 83 -20.07 -5.05 1.64
C PHE A 83 -20.96 -5.60 2.74
N GLU A 84 -20.44 -6.57 3.52
CA GLU A 84 -21.14 -7.16 4.65
C GLU A 84 -21.38 -6.14 5.77
N ARG A 85 -20.32 -5.43 6.18
CA ARG A 85 -20.40 -4.43 7.25
C ARG A 85 -21.35 -3.29 6.91
N CYS A 86 -21.31 -2.80 5.67
CA CYS A 86 -22.19 -1.74 5.20
C CYS A 86 -23.58 -2.21 4.78
N LYS A 87 -23.88 -3.53 4.86
CA LYS A 87 -25.16 -4.14 4.44
C LYS A 87 -25.58 -3.68 3.04
N ALA A 88 -24.67 -3.82 2.08
CA ALA A 88 -24.85 -3.31 0.72
C ALA A 88 -26.12 -3.88 0.05
N LYS A 89 -27.01 -2.99 -0.42
CA LYS A 89 -28.31 -3.34 -1.03
C LYS A 89 -28.26 -3.49 -2.56
N GLN A 90 -27.15 -3.10 -3.18
CA GLN A 90 -26.94 -3.13 -4.63
C GLN A 90 -27.01 -4.56 -5.17
N LYS A 91 -27.30 -4.74 -6.45
CA LYS A 91 -27.26 -6.07 -7.06
C LYS A 91 -25.81 -6.56 -7.17
N GLU A 92 -25.59 -7.85 -6.99
CA GLU A 92 -24.25 -8.45 -7.04
C GLU A 92 -23.55 -8.20 -8.39
N GLU A 93 -24.31 -8.24 -9.49
CA GLU A 93 -23.82 -7.98 -10.85
C GLU A 93 -23.40 -6.51 -11.10
N HIS A 94 -23.65 -5.59 -10.16
CA HIS A 94 -23.18 -4.21 -10.21
C HIS A 94 -21.93 -3.99 -9.35
N CYS A 95 -21.52 -5.01 -8.59
CA CYS A 95 -20.47 -4.92 -7.58
C CYS A 95 -19.20 -5.63 -8.05
N PHE A 96 -18.05 -5.13 -7.58
CA PHE A 96 -16.78 -5.83 -7.65
C PHE A 96 -15.82 -5.30 -6.59
N THR A 97 -14.78 -6.07 -6.28
CA THR A 97 -13.74 -5.69 -5.34
C THR A 97 -12.38 -5.78 -6.01
N ILE A 98 -11.53 -4.77 -5.79
CA ILE A 98 -10.10 -4.82 -6.13
C ILE A 98 -9.33 -5.11 -4.85
N PHE A 99 -8.60 -6.23 -4.82
CA PHE A 99 -7.69 -6.60 -3.75
C PHE A 99 -6.27 -6.23 -4.15
N TYR A 100 -5.60 -5.42 -3.34
CA TYR A 100 -4.30 -4.84 -3.68
C TYR A 100 -3.39 -4.68 -2.47
N GLY A 101 -2.10 -4.52 -2.75
CA GLY A 101 -1.05 -4.26 -1.77
C GLY A 101 0.04 -5.32 -1.75
N THR A 102 1.04 -5.10 -0.90
CA THR A 102 2.25 -5.94 -0.81
C THR A 102 2.21 -6.93 0.35
N GLN A 103 1.32 -6.72 1.33
CA GLN A 103 1.22 -7.54 2.53
C GLN A 103 0.40 -8.81 2.31
N PHE A 104 0.41 -9.72 3.30
CA PHE A 104 -0.44 -10.91 3.28
C PHE A 104 -1.93 -10.51 3.36
N VAL A 105 -2.27 -9.67 4.33
CA VAL A 105 -3.59 -9.05 4.44
C VAL A 105 -3.67 -7.92 3.43
N LEU A 106 -4.50 -8.11 2.40
CA LEU A 106 -4.64 -7.16 1.31
C LEU A 106 -5.60 -6.02 1.67
N ASN A 107 -5.35 -4.85 1.09
CA ASN A 107 -6.32 -3.76 1.08
C ASN A 107 -7.44 -4.09 0.08
N THR A 108 -8.64 -3.59 0.36
CA THR A 108 -9.80 -3.73 -0.52
C THR A 108 -10.31 -2.37 -0.99
N LEU A 109 -10.60 -2.28 -2.29
CA LEU A 109 -11.43 -1.23 -2.86
C LEU A 109 -12.72 -1.86 -3.37
N SER A 110 -13.77 -1.80 -2.54
CA SER A 110 -15.06 -2.44 -2.79
C SER A 110 -16.03 -1.44 -3.44
N LEU A 111 -16.49 -1.75 -4.65
CA LEU A 111 -17.17 -0.80 -5.53
C LEU A 111 -18.55 -1.33 -5.98
N ALA A 112 -19.52 -0.43 -6.10
CA ALA A 112 -20.77 -0.69 -6.82
C ALA A 112 -21.05 0.39 -7.85
N ALA A 113 -21.19 -0.02 -9.11
CA ALA A 113 -21.58 0.83 -10.22
C ALA A 113 -23.11 1.03 -10.28
N ASP A 114 -23.54 2.04 -11.02
CA ASP A 114 -24.98 2.31 -11.22
C ASP A 114 -25.63 1.26 -12.14
N SER A 115 -24.85 0.64 -13.04
CA SER A 115 -25.30 -0.39 -13.96
C SER A 115 -24.34 -1.58 -14.04
N LYS A 116 -24.88 -2.76 -14.38
CA LYS A 116 -24.08 -3.94 -14.75
C LYS A 116 -23.09 -3.65 -15.88
N GLY A 117 -23.53 -2.90 -16.89
CA GLY A 117 -22.69 -2.58 -18.04
C GLY A 117 -21.45 -1.77 -17.66
N ASP A 118 -21.56 -0.88 -16.67
CA ASP A 118 -20.41 -0.13 -16.17
C ASP A 118 -19.50 -1.04 -15.33
N ALA A 119 -20.05 -1.90 -14.47
CA ALA A 119 -19.27 -2.88 -13.73
C ALA A 119 -18.47 -3.81 -14.67
N ASP A 120 -19.12 -4.35 -15.71
CA ASP A 120 -18.48 -5.23 -16.70
C ASP A 120 -17.37 -4.50 -17.48
N LYS A 121 -17.58 -3.24 -17.88
CA LYS A 121 -16.54 -2.41 -18.53
C LYS A 121 -15.34 -2.17 -17.61
N TRP A 122 -15.57 -1.91 -16.33
CA TRP A 122 -14.49 -1.69 -15.36
C TRP A 122 -13.72 -2.97 -15.08
N LEU A 123 -14.40 -4.10 -14.89
CA LEU A 123 -13.76 -5.41 -14.76
C LEU A 123 -12.90 -5.74 -15.99
N CYS A 124 -13.43 -5.50 -17.20
CA CYS A 124 -12.68 -5.71 -18.44
C CYS A 124 -11.48 -4.77 -18.56
N GLY A 125 -11.70 -3.46 -18.37
CA GLY A 125 -10.68 -2.43 -18.50
C GLY A 125 -9.53 -2.60 -17.50
N LEU A 126 -9.84 -2.90 -16.24
CA LEU A 126 -8.81 -3.15 -15.23
C LEU A 126 -7.98 -4.40 -15.53
N ASN A 127 -8.58 -5.47 -16.08
CA ASN A 127 -7.84 -6.65 -16.51
C ASN A 127 -6.91 -6.33 -17.69
N ILE A 128 -7.38 -5.58 -18.68
CA ILE A 128 -6.54 -5.13 -19.81
C ILE A 128 -5.36 -4.32 -19.29
N LEU A 129 -5.63 -3.31 -18.47
CA LEU A 129 -4.59 -2.43 -17.92
C LEU A 129 -3.61 -3.21 -17.04
N TYR A 130 -4.08 -4.15 -16.21
CA TYR A 130 -3.20 -4.99 -15.41
C TYR A 130 -2.20 -5.77 -16.27
N GLN A 131 -2.66 -6.40 -17.37
CA GLN A 131 -1.78 -7.11 -18.30
C GLN A 131 -0.78 -6.17 -18.98
N GLU A 132 -1.24 -4.99 -19.42
CA GLU A 132 -0.36 -3.96 -19.99
C GLU A 132 0.71 -3.53 -18.98
N VAL A 133 0.34 -3.29 -17.72
CA VAL A 133 1.26 -2.88 -16.67
C VAL A 133 2.29 -3.98 -16.37
N MET A 134 1.88 -5.25 -16.28
CA MET A 134 2.79 -6.38 -16.05
C MET A 134 3.80 -6.55 -17.20
N SER A 135 3.34 -6.36 -18.44
CA SER A 135 4.17 -6.51 -19.65
C SER A 135 5.01 -5.28 -20.00
N ALA A 136 4.77 -4.14 -19.37
CA ALA A 136 5.41 -2.87 -19.71
C ALA A 136 6.93 -2.90 -19.51
N PRO A 137 7.71 -2.25 -20.40
CA PRO A 137 9.16 -2.19 -20.26
C PRO A 137 9.59 -1.32 -19.07
N THR A 138 10.77 -1.60 -18.51
CA THR A 138 11.28 -0.89 -17.31
C THR A 138 11.34 0.64 -17.46
N PRO A 139 11.71 1.23 -18.62
CA PRO A 139 11.69 2.68 -18.79
C PRO A 139 10.30 3.30 -18.63
N ALA A 140 9.24 2.64 -19.14
CA ALA A 140 7.87 3.11 -18.97
C ALA A 140 7.40 3.02 -17.50
N ILE A 141 7.86 2.01 -16.75
CA ILE A 141 7.62 1.90 -15.30
C ILE A 141 8.33 3.04 -14.56
N THR A 142 9.58 3.32 -14.92
CA THR A 142 10.38 4.42 -14.35
C THR A 142 9.71 5.77 -14.61
N GLU A 143 9.24 6.02 -15.83
CA GLU A 143 8.52 7.25 -16.18
C GLU A 143 7.27 7.42 -15.30
N SER A 144 6.47 6.35 -15.19
CA SER A 144 5.26 6.34 -14.34
C SER A 144 5.59 6.62 -12.87
N TRP A 145 6.70 6.06 -12.37
CA TRP A 145 7.19 6.32 -11.02
C TRP A 145 7.61 7.79 -10.83
N LEU A 146 8.31 8.39 -11.80
CA LEU A 146 8.70 9.80 -11.76
C LEU A 146 7.49 10.73 -11.77
N ARG A 147 6.44 10.43 -12.56
CA ARG A 147 5.18 11.20 -12.55
C ARG A 147 4.51 11.16 -11.17
N LYS A 148 4.48 9.99 -10.53
CA LYS A 148 3.97 9.84 -9.14
C LYS A 148 4.76 10.71 -8.15
N GLN A 149 6.06 10.86 -8.34
CA GLN A 149 6.88 11.73 -7.48
C GLN A 149 6.52 13.22 -7.64
N ILE A 150 6.21 13.68 -8.85
CA ILE A 150 5.70 15.06 -9.03
C ILE A 150 4.32 15.21 -8.39
N TYR A 151 3.41 14.26 -8.62
CA TYR A 151 2.02 14.37 -8.17
C TYR A 151 1.86 14.26 -6.65
N SER A 152 2.84 13.69 -5.96
CA SER A 152 2.83 13.64 -4.49
C SER A 152 2.99 15.03 -3.84
N VAL A 153 3.56 16.00 -4.57
CA VAL A 153 3.84 17.36 -4.08
C VAL A 153 3.15 18.47 -4.88
N ASP A 154 2.83 18.23 -6.14
CA ASP A 154 2.14 19.19 -7.01
C ASP A 154 0.63 19.22 -6.78
N GLN A 155 0.21 19.97 -5.77
CA GLN A 155 -1.21 20.19 -5.46
C GLN A 155 -1.94 21.04 -6.51
N THR A 156 -1.19 21.70 -7.39
CA THR A 156 -1.68 22.66 -8.39
C THR A 156 -1.83 22.08 -9.79
N ARG A 157 -1.44 20.81 -9.99
CA ARG A 157 -1.41 20.14 -11.31
C ARG A 157 -0.65 20.95 -12.37
N ARG A 158 0.45 21.58 -11.97
CA ARG A 158 1.40 22.26 -12.87
C ARG A 158 2.15 21.27 -13.77
N ASN A 159 2.24 20.00 -13.37
CA ASN A 159 3.09 19.00 -14.01
C ASN A 159 4.58 19.42 -14.02
N SER A 160 4.99 20.13 -12.96
CA SER A 160 6.35 20.58 -12.72
C SER A 160 6.70 20.45 -11.23
N ILE A 161 7.98 20.40 -10.91
CA ILE A 161 8.47 20.30 -9.54
C ILE A 161 9.43 21.44 -9.22
N SER A 162 9.14 22.19 -8.16
CA SER A 162 10.02 23.26 -7.68
C SER A 162 11.20 22.72 -6.89
N LEU A 163 12.26 23.53 -6.77
CA LEU A 163 13.44 23.22 -5.95
C LEU A 163 13.07 22.85 -4.50
N ARG A 164 12.06 23.52 -3.93
CA ARG A 164 11.57 23.27 -2.56
C ARG A 164 10.86 21.93 -2.45
N GLU A 165 9.97 21.64 -3.40
CA GLU A 165 9.24 20.37 -3.46
C GLU A 165 10.19 19.19 -3.67
N LEU A 166 11.15 19.32 -4.59
CA LEU A 166 12.15 18.28 -4.85
C LEU A 166 13.02 17.98 -3.61
N LYS A 167 13.38 19.00 -2.84
CA LYS A 167 14.11 18.83 -1.56
C LYS A 167 13.33 17.94 -0.58
N THR A 168 12.00 17.99 -0.62
CA THR A 168 11.11 17.17 0.22
C THR A 168 10.95 15.76 -0.33
N VAL A 169 10.88 15.59 -1.66
CA VAL A 169 10.70 14.29 -2.32
C VAL A 169 11.95 13.41 -2.22
N LEU A 170 13.14 13.97 -2.47
CA LEU A 170 14.38 13.17 -2.57
C LEU A 170 14.67 12.30 -1.33
N PRO A 171 14.54 12.79 -0.09
CA PRO A 171 14.71 11.96 1.10
C PRO A 171 13.66 10.85 1.23
N GLN A 172 12.41 11.07 0.76
CA GLN A 172 11.35 10.07 0.82
C GLN A 172 11.62 8.89 -0.13
N VAL A 173 12.37 9.14 -1.21
CA VAL A 173 12.86 8.11 -2.13
C VAL A 173 14.29 7.64 -1.78
N ASN A 174 14.72 7.85 -0.52
CA ASN A 174 16.02 7.45 0.02
C ASN A 174 17.24 8.09 -0.67
N PHE A 175 17.08 9.25 -1.30
CA PHE A 175 18.20 10.03 -1.84
C PHE A 175 18.59 11.19 -0.92
N LYS A 176 19.79 11.12 -0.36
CA LYS A 176 20.32 12.16 0.53
C LYS A 176 20.84 13.35 -0.28
N VAL A 177 20.19 14.50 -0.11
CA VAL A 177 20.66 15.76 -0.68
C VAL A 177 21.83 16.31 0.14
N SER A 178 23.00 16.47 -0.49
CA SER A 178 24.22 16.96 0.17
C SER A 178 24.10 18.41 0.64
N SER A 179 23.51 19.30 -0.16
CA SER A 179 23.26 20.70 0.20
C SER A 179 22.23 21.35 -0.73
N MET A 180 21.66 22.49 -0.35
CA MET A 180 20.83 23.29 -1.26
C MET A 180 21.62 23.82 -2.45
N LYS A 181 22.90 24.09 -2.27
CA LYS A 181 23.80 24.49 -3.35
C LYS A 181 23.89 23.40 -4.43
N PHE A 182 24.04 22.15 -4.02
CA PHE A 182 24.05 21.01 -4.93
C PHE A 182 22.80 20.95 -5.83
N LEU A 183 21.60 21.13 -5.26
CA LEU A 183 20.36 21.14 -6.05
C LEU A 183 20.30 22.34 -7.01
N LYS A 184 20.70 23.53 -6.56
CA LYS A 184 20.73 24.72 -7.42
C LYS A 184 21.70 24.56 -8.59
N ASP A 185 22.88 23.99 -8.34
CA ASP A 185 23.87 23.72 -9.37
C ASP A 185 23.31 22.72 -10.40
N LYS A 186 22.62 21.66 -9.94
CA LYS A 186 21.95 20.69 -10.84
C LYS A 186 20.78 21.28 -11.63
N PHE A 187 20.00 22.18 -11.03
CA PHE A 187 18.92 22.89 -11.73
C PHE A 187 19.49 23.78 -12.84
N ALA A 188 20.58 24.49 -12.56
CA ALA A 188 21.26 25.31 -13.55
C ALA A 188 21.82 24.45 -14.70
N GLU A 189 22.40 23.28 -14.39
CA GLU A 189 22.93 22.34 -15.38
C GLU A 189 21.86 21.81 -16.35
N ILE A 190 20.62 21.68 -15.89
CA ILE A 190 19.48 21.18 -16.66
C ILE A 190 18.73 22.31 -17.40
N GLY A 191 19.09 23.57 -17.11
CA GLY A 191 18.40 24.73 -17.68
C GLY A 191 17.02 24.97 -17.07
N ALA A 192 16.87 24.72 -15.77
CA ALA A 192 15.62 24.99 -15.04
C ALA A 192 15.24 26.49 -15.13
N TYR A 193 13.96 26.77 -15.35
CA TYR A 193 13.44 28.13 -15.36
C TYR A 193 12.76 28.43 -14.02
N LYS A 194 13.10 29.58 -13.39
CA LYS A 194 12.52 30.03 -12.11
C LYS A 194 12.57 28.99 -10.96
N GLU A 195 13.66 28.21 -10.87
CA GLU A 195 13.81 27.14 -9.87
C GLU A 195 12.69 26.06 -9.96
N GLU A 196 12.13 25.84 -11.16
CA GLU A 196 11.19 24.76 -11.46
C GLU A 196 11.71 23.88 -12.60
N LEU A 197 11.47 22.58 -12.49
CA LEU A 197 11.72 21.59 -13.54
C LEU A 197 10.37 21.15 -14.14
N SER A 198 10.23 21.21 -15.47
CA SER A 198 9.16 20.47 -16.14
C SER A 198 9.33 18.97 -15.94
N PHE A 199 8.32 18.17 -16.32
CA PHE A 199 8.45 16.71 -16.26
C PHE A 199 9.67 16.18 -17.03
N GLU A 200 9.90 16.68 -18.24
CA GLU A 200 11.03 16.29 -19.09
C GLU A 200 12.36 16.66 -18.43
N GLN A 201 12.45 17.84 -17.83
CA GLN A 201 13.63 18.29 -17.09
C GLN A 201 13.86 17.48 -15.81
N PHE A 202 12.79 17.08 -15.11
CA PHE A 202 12.89 16.21 -13.94
C PHE A 202 13.31 14.78 -14.30
N HIS A 203 12.85 14.26 -15.42
CA HIS A 203 13.33 12.97 -15.95
C HIS A 203 14.83 13.06 -16.30
N LEU A 204 15.26 14.13 -16.97
CA LEU A 204 16.69 14.35 -17.24
C LEU A 204 17.51 14.50 -15.95
N PHE A 205 16.97 15.19 -14.94
CA PHE A 205 17.57 15.29 -13.61
C PHE A 205 17.80 13.90 -13.02
N TYR A 206 16.76 13.06 -13.01
CA TYR A 206 16.85 11.69 -12.52
C TYR A 206 17.93 10.90 -13.25
N LYS A 207 17.92 10.89 -14.59
CA LYS A 207 18.92 10.16 -15.40
C LYS A 207 20.35 10.57 -15.05
N LYS A 208 20.62 11.87 -14.96
CA LYS A 208 21.96 12.39 -14.59
C LYS A 208 22.38 11.96 -13.20
N ILE A 209 21.48 12.06 -12.21
CA ILE A 209 21.77 11.64 -10.85
C ILE A 209 22.08 10.14 -10.80
N MET A 210 21.27 9.30 -11.45
CA MET A 210 21.50 7.85 -11.47
C MET A 210 22.84 7.50 -12.12
N PHE A 211 23.14 8.10 -13.27
CA PHE A 211 24.41 7.92 -13.97
C PHE A 211 25.62 8.31 -13.10
N GLU A 212 25.57 9.47 -12.43
CA GLU A 212 26.65 9.97 -11.58
C GLU A 212 26.88 9.14 -10.31
N GLN A 213 25.84 8.48 -9.79
CA GLN A 213 25.94 7.63 -8.59
C GLN A 213 26.49 6.24 -8.92
N GLN A 214 26.48 5.81 -10.18
CA GLN A 214 26.90 4.47 -10.63
C GLN A 214 28.36 4.41 -11.11
N LYS A 215 29.25 5.26 -10.57
CA LYS A 215 30.66 5.35 -11.00
C LYS A 215 31.43 4.03 -10.98
N SER A 216 31.19 3.18 -9.98
CA SER A 216 31.87 1.88 -9.88
C SER A 216 31.60 1.00 -11.09
N ILE A 217 30.39 1.02 -11.63
CA ILE A 217 30.01 0.25 -12.83
C ILE A 217 30.63 0.88 -14.08
N LEU A 218 30.62 2.21 -14.17
CA LEU A 218 31.29 2.93 -15.25
C LEU A 218 32.79 2.66 -15.28
N ASP A 219 33.43 2.46 -14.13
CA ASP A 219 34.85 2.10 -14.04
C ASP A 219 35.10 0.66 -14.51
N GLU A 220 34.15 -0.26 -14.31
CA GLU A 220 34.22 -1.61 -14.87
C GLU A 220 34.22 -1.58 -16.41
N PHE A 221 33.41 -0.72 -17.03
CA PHE A 221 33.35 -0.58 -18.48
C PHE A 221 34.66 -0.08 -19.12
N LYS A 222 35.57 0.50 -18.32
CA LYS A 222 36.89 0.94 -18.79
C LYS A 222 37.92 -0.19 -18.87
N LYS A 223 37.61 -1.38 -18.34
CA LYS A 223 38.50 -2.55 -18.42
C LYS A 223 38.43 -3.19 -19.81
N ASP A 224 39.56 -3.73 -20.28
CA ASP A 224 39.73 -4.28 -21.65
C ASP A 224 38.62 -5.24 -22.11
N SER A 225 38.00 -5.99 -21.20
CA SER A 225 36.91 -6.91 -21.53
C SER A 225 35.62 -6.22 -22.00
N SER A 226 35.39 -4.97 -21.62
CA SER A 226 34.11 -4.25 -21.83
C SER A 226 34.25 -2.85 -22.43
N VAL A 227 35.45 -2.46 -22.88
CA VAL A 227 35.71 -1.15 -23.54
C VAL A 227 34.80 -0.88 -24.74
N PHE A 228 34.33 -1.93 -25.42
CA PHE A 228 33.40 -1.81 -26.55
C PHE A 228 32.05 -1.15 -26.16
N ILE A 229 31.71 -1.09 -24.87
CA ILE A 229 30.49 -0.45 -24.35
C ILE A 229 30.62 1.08 -24.30
N LEU A 230 31.79 1.60 -23.91
CA LEU A 230 32.01 3.04 -23.76
C LEU A 230 32.42 3.73 -25.07
N GLY A 231 32.91 2.99 -26.05
CA GLY A 231 33.59 3.56 -27.21
C GLY A 231 34.87 4.31 -26.82
N ASN A 232 35.76 4.58 -27.78
CA ASN A 232 36.97 5.37 -27.54
C ASN A 232 36.64 6.87 -27.43
N THR A 233 35.88 7.28 -26.40
CA THR A 233 35.48 8.68 -26.21
C THR A 233 35.82 9.17 -24.80
N ASP A 234 36.22 10.44 -24.70
CA ASP A 234 36.41 11.14 -23.42
C ASP A 234 35.06 11.56 -22.79
N ARG A 235 33.91 11.20 -23.40
CA ARG A 235 32.55 11.55 -22.98
C ARG A 235 31.63 10.32 -22.89
N PRO A 236 31.70 9.55 -21.79
CA PRO A 236 30.88 8.36 -21.55
C PRO A 236 29.38 8.59 -21.68
N ASP A 237 28.90 9.79 -21.35
CA ASP A 237 27.50 10.21 -21.39
C ASP A 237 26.96 10.44 -22.80
N ALA A 238 27.85 10.67 -23.78
CA ALA A 238 27.49 10.82 -25.19
C ALA A 238 27.73 9.53 -26.00
N SER A 239 28.27 8.49 -25.38
CA SER A 239 28.54 7.21 -26.02
C SER A 239 27.26 6.38 -26.17
N ALA A 240 27.28 5.51 -27.18
CA ALA A 240 26.17 4.64 -27.52
C ALA A 240 26.64 3.19 -27.69
N VAL A 241 25.85 2.26 -27.16
CA VAL A 241 25.96 0.82 -27.36
C VAL A 241 25.09 0.45 -28.57
N HIS A 242 25.74 0.15 -29.68
CA HIS A 242 25.06 -0.25 -30.91
C HIS A 242 24.60 -1.71 -30.86
N LEU A 243 23.72 -2.09 -31.80
CA LEU A 243 23.12 -3.42 -31.87
C LEU A 243 24.14 -4.58 -31.78
N HIS A 244 25.24 -4.50 -32.53
CA HIS A 244 26.28 -5.54 -32.53
C HIS A 244 27.10 -5.58 -31.23
N ASP A 245 27.35 -4.42 -30.62
CA ASP A 245 28.03 -4.34 -29.33
C ASP A 245 27.14 -4.92 -28.22
N PHE A 246 25.85 -4.61 -28.25
CA PHE A 246 24.88 -5.20 -27.33
C PHE A 246 24.75 -6.72 -27.53
N GLN A 247 24.74 -7.19 -28.79
CA GLN A 247 24.79 -8.63 -29.09
C GLN A 247 26.05 -9.28 -28.50
N ARG A 248 27.21 -8.64 -28.67
CA ARG A 248 28.48 -9.11 -28.12
C ARG A 248 28.42 -9.22 -26.59
N PHE A 249 27.86 -8.21 -25.93
CA PHE A 249 27.63 -8.23 -24.48
C PHE A 249 26.74 -9.41 -24.06
N LEU A 250 25.60 -9.61 -24.72
CA LEU A 250 24.69 -10.72 -24.42
C LEU A 250 25.37 -12.08 -24.59
N LEU A 251 26.14 -12.28 -25.66
CA LEU A 251 26.78 -13.56 -25.95
C LEU A 251 27.98 -13.85 -25.04
N HIS A 252 28.84 -12.88 -24.79
CA HIS A 252 30.13 -13.12 -24.14
C HIS A 252 30.11 -12.83 -22.63
N GLU A 253 29.33 -11.83 -22.19
CA GLU A 253 29.26 -11.46 -20.76
C GLU A 253 28.04 -12.10 -20.10
N GLN A 254 26.85 -12.01 -20.73
CA GLN A 254 25.62 -12.58 -20.16
C GLN A 254 25.40 -14.07 -20.50
N GLN A 255 26.16 -14.61 -21.46
CA GLN A 255 26.07 -16.00 -21.93
C GLN A 255 24.68 -16.38 -22.48
N GLU A 256 24.01 -15.41 -23.10
CA GLU A 256 22.66 -15.53 -23.64
C GLU A 256 22.66 -16.13 -25.05
N SER A 257 22.56 -17.46 -25.15
CA SER A 257 22.67 -18.17 -26.43
C SER A 257 21.65 -17.76 -27.51
N TRP A 258 20.46 -17.29 -27.13
CA TRP A 258 19.44 -16.82 -28.07
C TRP A 258 19.87 -15.57 -28.84
N ALA A 259 20.84 -14.81 -28.33
CA ALA A 259 21.36 -13.60 -28.96
C ALA A 259 22.19 -13.88 -30.23
N GLN A 260 22.43 -15.15 -30.59
CA GLN A 260 22.98 -15.52 -31.91
C GLN A 260 22.08 -15.03 -33.05
N ASP A 261 20.77 -14.96 -32.82
CA ASP A 261 19.81 -14.37 -33.74
C ASP A 261 19.73 -12.84 -33.53
N LEU A 262 20.38 -12.10 -34.43
CA LEU A 262 20.42 -10.64 -34.41
C LEU A 262 19.02 -10.00 -34.44
N SER A 263 18.02 -10.69 -35.01
CA SER A 263 16.64 -10.18 -35.08
C SER A 263 16.00 -10.12 -33.69
N LYS A 264 16.27 -11.13 -32.85
CA LYS A 264 15.81 -11.15 -31.45
C LYS A 264 16.51 -10.09 -30.60
N VAL A 265 17.80 -9.87 -30.82
CA VAL A 265 18.54 -8.79 -30.16
C VAL A 265 17.94 -7.43 -30.52
N ARG A 266 17.63 -7.22 -31.80
CA ARG A 266 16.96 -6.00 -32.28
C ARG A 266 15.60 -5.81 -31.61
N GLU A 267 14.75 -6.84 -31.60
CA GLU A 267 13.44 -6.81 -30.94
C GLU A 267 13.56 -6.46 -29.46
N ARG A 268 14.51 -7.09 -28.75
CA ARG A 268 14.78 -6.84 -27.33
C ARG A 268 15.14 -5.38 -27.06
N MET A 269 16.05 -4.81 -27.85
CA MET A 269 16.44 -3.40 -27.72
C MET A 269 15.27 -2.47 -28.03
N THR A 270 14.56 -2.69 -29.14
CA THR A 270 13.42 -1.85 -29.55
C THR A 270 12.31 -1.85 -28.49
N LYS A 271 11.96 -3.01 -27.95
CA LYS A 271 10.94 -3.14 -26.89
C LYS A 271 11.36 -2.45 -25.59
N PHE A 272 12.64 -2.48 -25.24
CA PHE A 272 13.15 -1.82 -24.04
C PHE A 272 13.15 -0.30 -24.19
N ILE A 273 13.59 0.21 -25.34
CA ILE A 273 13.69 1.64 -25.61
C ILE A 273 12.30 2.29 -25.69
N ASP A 274 11.36 1.63 -26.37
CA ASP A 274 9.97 2.09 -26.60
C ASP A 274 9.86 3.55 -27.09
N ASP A 275 10.87 4.01 -27.82
CA ASP A 275 10.99 5.39 -28.29
C ASP A 275 10.50 5.49 -29.73
N THR A 276 9.22 5.84 -29.87
CA THR A 276 8.59 6.10 -31.17
C THR A 276 9.07 7.39 -31.84
N MET A 277 9.86 8.22 -31.15
CA MET A 277 10.34 9.53 -31.62
C MET A 277 11.77 9.46 -32.19
N ARG A 278 12.56 8.44 -31.82
CA ARG A 278 13.87 8.17 -32.43
C ARG A 278 13.70 7.57 -33.82
N GLU A 279 13.79 8.40 -34.86
CA GLU A 279 13.82 7.97 -36.27
C GLU A 279 15.18 7.33 -36.62
N THR A 280 15.49 6.14 -36.09
CA THR A 280 16.73 5.42 -36.43
C THR A 280 16.44 4.10 -37.14
N ALA A 281 17.25 3.77 -38.15
CA ALA A 281 17.10 2.54 -38.91
C ALA A 281 17.48 1.28 -38.10
N GLU A 282 18.39 1.43 -37.13
CA GLU A 282 18.74 0.38 -36.17
C GLU A 282 18.70 0.92 -34.72
N PRO A 283 18.35 0.08 -33.73
CA PRO A 283 18.32 0.49 -32.34
C PRO A 283 19.73 0.59 -31.76
N PHE A 284 19.90 1.54 -30.85
CA PHE A 284 21.09 1.69 -30.00
C PHE A 284 20.64 2.19 -28.62
N LEU A 285 21.47 1.94 -27.60
CA LEU A 285 21.26 2.45 -26.26
C LEU A 285 22.33 3.50 -25.96
N TYR A 286 21.96 4.66 -25.43
CA TYR A 286 22.98 5.49 -24.77
C TYR A 286 23.54 4.76 -23.55
N VAL A 287 24.75 5.11 -23.09
CA VAL A 287 25.36 4.41 -21.95
C VAL A 287 24.50 4.51 -20.68
N ASP A 288 23.77 5.61 -20.46
CA ASP A 288 22.80 5.71 -19.34
C ASP A 288 21.61 4.75 -19.49
N GLU A 289 21.16 4.53 -20.72
CA GLU A 289 20.08 3.58 -21.04
C GLU A 289 20.56 2.13 -20.90
N PHE A 290 21.80 1.86 -21.29
CA PHE A 290 22.44 0.56 -21.06
C PHE A 290 22.64 0.29 -19.56
N LEU A 291 23.08 1.29 -18.78
CA LEU A 291 23.12 1.19 -17.32
C LEU A 291 21.73 0.90 -16.75
N THR A 292 20.70 1.57 -17.26
CA THR A 292 19.31 1.30 -16.86
C THR A 292 18.93 -0.15 -17.20
N TYR A 293 19.30 -0.64 -18.38
CA TYR A 293 19.07 -2.03 -18.81
C TYR A 293 19.69 -3.05 -17.84
N LEU A 294 20.90 -2.80 -17.33
CA LEU A 294 21.57 -3.73 -16.39
C LEU A 294 20.78 -3.95 -15.09
N PHE A 295 20.02 -2.95 -14.64
CA PHE A 295 19.17 -3.03 -13.44
C PHE A 295 17.70 -3.33 -13.75
N ALA A 296 17.36 -3.48 -15.02
CA ALA A 296 16.00 -3.66 -15.47
C ALA A 296 15.51 -5.09 -15.27
N LYS A 297 14.19 -5.28 -15.18
CA LYS A 297 13.59 -6.63 -15.07
C LYS A 297 13.93 -7.50 -16.28
N GLU A 298 14.15 -6.86 -17.43
CA GLU A 298 14.59 -7.51 -18.65
C GLU A 298 15.93 -8.23 -18.39
N ASN A 299 16.88 -7.62 -17.68
CA ASN A 299 18.16 -8.23 -17.33
C ASN A 299 18.13 -8.94 -15.96
N SER A 300 16.99 -9.55 -15.61
CA SER A 300 16.84 -10.29 -14.36
C SER A 300 17.80 -11.47 -14.29
N ILE A 301 18.32 -11.75 -13.08
CA ILE A 301 19.07 -12.98 -12.80
C ILE A 301 18.18 -14.24 -12.87
N TRP A 302 16.86 -14.08 -12.76
CA TRP A 302 15.90 -15.16 -12.84
C TRP A 302 15.59 -15.52 -14.29
N ASP A 303 15.72 -16.81 -14.62
CA ASP A 303 15.36 -17.36 -15.92
C ASP A 303 13.87 -17.75 -15.94
N GLU A 304 13.08 -16.99 -16.69
CA GLU A 304 11.61 -17.12 -16.80
C GLU A 304 11.16 -18.53 -17.24
N LYS A 305 12.04 -19.37 -17.83
CA LYS A 305 11.67 -20.76 -18.15
C LYS A 305 11.24 -21.56 -16.91
N TYR A 306 11.77 -21.21 -15.73
CA TYR A 306 11.42 -21.84 -14.46
C TYR A 306 10.13 -21.30 -13.84
N ASP A 307 9.48 -20.29 -14.45
CA ASP A 307 8.11 -19.92 -14.10
C ASP A 307 7.10 -20.99 -14.56
N SER A 308 7.48 -21.79 -15.56
CA SER A 308 6.67 -22.90 -16.08
C SER A 308 6.96 -24.21 -15.35
N ILE A 309 5.92 -25.02 -15.15
CA ILE A 309 6.03 -26.35 -14.52
C ILE A 309 6.70 -27.37 -15.46
N ASP A 310 6.78 -27.09 -16.76
CA ASP A 310 7.33 -28.01 -17.77
C ASP A 310 8.80 -28.42 -17.49
N ALA A 311 9.51 -27.65 -16.67
CA ALA A 311 10.86 -27.97 -16.22
C ALA A 311 10.94 -29.05 -15.12
N GLN A 312 9.82 -29.44 -14.49
CA GLN A 312 9.78 -30.40 -13.38
C GLN A 312 8.98 -31.65 -13.72
N ASP A 313 9.54 -32.84 -13.45
CA ASP A 313 8.78 -34.09 -13.55
C ASP A 313 7.80 -34.20 -12.36
N MET A 314 6.51 -34.25 -12.66
CA MET A 314 5.41 -34.29 -11.68
C MET A 314 4.81 -35.70 -11.52
N ASN A 315 5.52 -36.74 -11.97
CA ASN A 315 5.06 -38.13 -11.96
C ASN A 315 5.69 -39.02 -10.88
N ASN A 316 6.61 -38.49 -10.07
CA ASN A 316 7.15 -39.23 -8.93
C ASN A 316 6.11 -39.32 -7.79
N PRO A 317 6.27 -40.25 -6.83
CA PRO A 317 5.42 -40.30 -5.64
C PRO A 317 5.37 -38.96 -4.90
N LEU A 318 4.20 -38.60 -4.35
CA LEU A 318 4.00 -37.31 -3.64
C LEU A 318 5.03 -37.05 -2.53
N SER A 319 5.57 -38.10 -1.90
CA SER A 319 6.62 -38.03 -0.87
C SER A 319 7.97 -37.48 -1.37
N HIS A 320 8.18 -37.32 -2.67
CA HIS A 320 9.43 -36.82 -3.24
C HIS A 320 9.43 -35.30 -3.46
N TYR A 321 8.32 -34.63 -3.18
CA TYR A 321 8.16 -33.20 -3.45
C TYR A 321 8.15 -32.39 -2.16
N TRP A 322 8.76 -31.22 -2.20
CA TRP A 322 8.45 -30.17 -1.23
C TRP A 322 7.08 -29.59 -1.56
N ILE A 323 6.21 -29.55 -0.56
CA ILE A 323 4.83 -29.07 -0.71
C ILE A 323 4.70 -27.79 0.11
N SER A 324 4.42 -26.67 -0.57
CA SER A 324 4.13 -25.40 0.09
C SER A 324 2.97 -25.58 1.06
N SER A 325 3.24 -25.36 2.35
CA SER A 325 2.33 -25.70 3.46
C SER A 325 2.16 -24.51 4.40
N SER A 326 0.93 -24.30 4.85
CA SER A 326 0.55 -23.23 5.77
C SER A 326 0.09 -23.82 7.09
N HIS A 327 0.50 -23.19 8.19
CA HIS A 327 0.11 -23.51 9.55
C HIS A 327 -0.89 -22.47 10.06
N ASN A 328 -1.94 -22.91 10.75
CA ASN A 328 -3.05 -22.07 11.23
C ASN A 328 -3.53 -21.07 10.17
N THR A 329 -3.82 -21.60 8.96
CA THR A 329 -4.11 -20.83 7.74
C THR A 329 -5.22 -19.80 7.90
N TYR A 330 -6.14 -20.02 8.84
CA TYR A 330 -7.25 -19.10 9.10
C TYR A 330 -6.80 -17.76 9.72
N LEU A 331 -5.63 -17.67 10.37
CA LEU A 331 -5.18 -16.46 11.05
C LEU A 331 -4.56 -15.43 10.12
N THR A 332 -4.87 -14.17 10.34
CA THR A 332 -4.30 -13.04 9.57
C THR A 332 -3.12 -12.35 10.29
N GLY A 333 -2.79 -12.77 11.51
CA GLY A 333 -1.75 -12.17 12.33
C GLY A 333 -1.25 -13.11 13.43
N ASP A 334 -1.17 -12.61 14.67
CA ASP A 334 -0.70 -13.39 15.82
C ASP A 334 -1.63 -14.57 16.21
N GLN A 335 -1.10 -15.48 17.04
CA GLN A 335 -1.78 -16.70 17.46
C GLN A 335 -2.86 -16.48 18.54
N LEU A 336 -3.00 -15.30 19.14
CA LEU A 336 -3.80 -15.10 20.34
C LEU A 336 -5.04 -14.24 20.14
N ARG A 337 -4.96 -13.22 19.29
CA ARG A 337 -5.93 -12.12 19.17
C ARG A 337 -6.26 -11.77 17.73
N SER A 338 -5.44 -12.19 16.79
CA SER A 338 -5.65 -11.81 15.39
C SER A 338 -6.98 -12.32 14.85
N GLU A 339 -7.40 -11.69 13.76
CA GLU A 339 -8.61 -12.07 13.07
C GLU A 339 -8.42 -13.42 12.36
N SER A 340 -9.40 -14.32 12.52
CA SER A 340 -9.58 -15.45 11.63
C SER A 340 -10.38 -14.99 10.39
N SER A 341 -9.94 -15.37 9.20
CA SER A 341 -10.54 -14.91 7.95
C SER A 341 -10.57 -16.00 6.87
N THR A 342 -11.69 -16.11 6.16
CA THR A 342 -11.79 -16.89 4.93
C THR A 342 -10.81 -16.39 3.86
N GLU A 343 -10.54 -15.08 3.84
CA GLU A 343 -9.56 -14.47 2.92
C GLU A 343 -8.12 -14.95 3.15
N ALA A 344 -7.78 -15.41 4.36
CA ALA A 344 -6.45 -15.97 4.63
C ALA A 344 -6.26 -17.29 3.85
N TYR A 345 -7.28 -18.15 3.79
CA TYR A 345 -7.28 -19.33 2.93
C TYR A 345 -7.17 -18.98 1.45
N VAL A 346 -7.99 -18.02 0.99
CA VAL A 346 -7.95 -17.56 -0.41
C VAL A 346 -6.56 -17.06 -0.77
N ARG A 347 -5.95 -16.25 0.10
CA ARG A 347 -4.62 -15.71 -0.10
C ARG A 347 -3.56 -16.79 -0.15
N CYS A 348 -3.54 -17.74 0.80
CA CYS A 348 -2.59 -18.85 0.82
C CYS A 348 -2.70 -19.70 -0.45
N LEU A 349 -3.91 -20.09 -0.86
CA LEU A 349 -4.13 -20.88 -2.08
C LEU A 349 -3.64 -20.13 -3.32
N ARG A 350 -3.95 -18.84 -3.43
CA ARG A 350 -3.48 -17.99 -4.54
C ARG A 350 -1.97 -17.72 -4.53
N MET A 351 -1.31 -17.83 -3.38
CA MET A 351 0.17 -17.84 -3.29
C MET A 351 0.78 -19.19 -3.69
N GLY A 352 -0.04 -20.17 -4.10
CA GLY A 352 0.40 -21.51 -4.51
C GLY A 352 0.52 -22.50 -3.34
N CYS A 353 0.08 -22.14 -2.12
CA CYS A 353 0.08 -23.08 -0.99
C CYS A 353 -0.84 -24.27 -1.29
N ARG A 354 -0.36 -25.50 -1.02
CA ARG A 354 -1.02 -26.77 -1.35
C ARG A 354 -1.37 -27.60 -0.11
N CYS A 355 -0.93 -27.22 1.08
CA CYS A 355 -1.38 -27.84 2.33
C CYS A 355 -1.84 -26.73 3.28
N ILE A 356 -3.10 -26.74 3.68
CA ILE A 356 -3.72 -25.70 4.52
C ILE A 356 -4.41 -26.34 5.73
N GLU A 357 -4.49 -25.58 6.82
CA GLU A 357 -4.91 -26.07 8.14
C GLU A 357 -6.28 -25.54 8.55
N LEU A 358 -7.09 -26.40 9.18
CA LEU A 358 -8.42 -26.10 9.69
C LEU A 358 -8.56 -26.61 11.13
N ASP A 359 -8.55 -25.69 12.11
CA ASP A 359 -8.85 -25.98 13.52
C ASP A 359 -10.35 -25.95 13.76
N CYS A 360 -10.97 -27.12 13.72
CA CYS A 360 -12.42 -27.26 13.78
C CYS A 360 -12.89 -27.48 15.22
N TRP A 361 -13.78 -26.61 15.69
CA TRP A 361 -14.38 -26.66 17.02
C TRP A 361 -15.90 -26.67 16.91
N ASP A 362 -16.58 -27.24 17.92
CA ASP A 362 -18.03 -27.16 18.02
C ASP A 362 -18.50 -25.69 18.02
N GLY A 363 -19.40 -25.37 17.11
CA GLY A 363 -20.01 -24.05 17.01
C GLY A 363 -21.50 -24.05 17.36
N PRO A 364 -22.13 -22.86 17.35
CA PRO A 364 -23.56 -22.71 17.60
C PRO A 364 -24.40 -23.40 16.52
N ASP A 365 -25.65 -23.71 16.86
CA ASP A 365 -26.64 -24.30 15.93
C ASP A 365 -26.21 -25.65 15.32
N GLY A 366 -25.34 -26.40 16.00
CA GLY A 366 -24.83 -27.69 15.52
C GLY A 366 -23.88 -27.59 14.33
N LYS A 367 -23.33 -26.40 14.06
CA LYS A 367 -22.41 -26.15 12.93
C LYS A 367 -21.01 -25.82 13.42
N PRO A 368 -19.96 -26.47 12.89
CA PRO A 368 -18.58 -26.20 13.29
C PRO A 368 -18.12 -24.79 12.95
N ILE A 369 -17.18 -24.32 13.77
CA ILE A 369 -16.46 -23.06 13.59
C ILE A 369 -14.95 -23.32 13.53
N ILE A 370 -14.20 -22.36 12.98
CA ILE A 370 -12.75 -22.39 12.91
C ILE A 370 -12.17 -21.19 13.64
N TYR A 371 -11.26 -21.45 14.58
CA TYR A 371 -10.45 -20.47 15.33
C TYR A 371 -9.36 -21.19 16.11
N HIS A 372 -8.40 -20.45 16.67
CA HIS A 372 -7.39 -21.04 17.53
C HIS A 372 -7.97 -21.26 18.93
N GLY A 373 -8.09 -22.52 19.32
CA GLY A 373 -8.76 -22.97 20.54
C GLY A 373 -8.34 -22.21 21.79
N TRP A 374 -9.31 -21.89 22.65
CA TRP A 374 -9.10 -21.22 23.94
C TRP A 374 -8.49 -19.81 23.87
N THR A 375 -8.28 -19.25 22.68
CA THR A 375 -7.74 -17.89 22.50
C THR A 375 -8.83 -16.86 22.21
N ARG A 376 -8.42 -15.60 21.95
CA ARG A 376 -9.30 -14.49 21.56
C ARG A 376 -9.37 -14.28 20.04
N THR A 377 -8.75 -15.17 19.26
CA THR A 377 -8.89 -15.13 17.80
C THR A 377 -10.38 -15.18 17.42
N THR A 378 -10.75 -14.41 16.39
CA THR A 378 -12.14 -14.37 15.95
C THR A 378 -12.54 -15.73 15.36
N LYS A 379 -13.85 -15.99 15.25
CA LYS A 379 -14.38 -17.27 14.78
C LYS A 379 -14.98 -17.10 13.40
N ILE A 380 -14.67 -18.02 12.49
CA ILE A 380 -15.27 -18.10 11.16
C ILE A 380 -16.02 -19.42 11.01
N LYS A 381 -17.03 -19.45 10.13
CA LYS A 381 -17.84 -20.65 9.93
C LYS A 381 -17.08 -21.66 9.07
N PHE A 382 -17.18 -22.93 9.44
CA PHE A 382 -16.61 -24.02 8.65
C PHE A 382 -17.20 -24.05 7.23
N ASP A 383 -18.53 -23.95 7.09
CA ASP A 383 -19.22 -23.96 5.80
C ASP A 383 -18.65 -22.90 4.82
N ASP A 384 -18.38 -21.68 5.31
CA ASP A 384 -17.85 -20.56 4.51
C ASP A 384 -16.39 -20.81 4.08
N VAL A 385 -15.59 -21.42 4.96
CA VAL A 385 -14.20 -21.80 4.66
C VAL A 385 -14.14 -22.90 3.60
N VAL A 386 -14.97 -23.95 3.71
CA VAL A 386 -15.01 -25.02 2.70
C VAL A 386 -15.43 -24.47 1.34
N GLN A 387 -16.41 -23.55 1.31
CA GLN A 387 -16.82 -22.88 0.08
C GLN A 387 -15.69 -22.03 -0.52
N ALA A 388 -14.98 -21.25 0.30
CA ALA A 388 -13.82 -20.48 -0.16
C ALA A 388 -12.70 -21.40 -0.71
N ILE A 389 -12.43 -22.53 -0.07
CA ILE A 389 -11.44 -23.50 -0.56
C ILE A 389 -11.89 -24.05 -1.92
N LYS A 390 -13.16 -24.43 -2.09
CA LYS A 390 -13.68 -24.91 -3.37
C LYS A 390 -13.45 -23.92 -4.51
N ASP A 391 -13.74 -22.65 -4.24
CA ASP A 391 -13.70 -21.61 -5.28
C ASP A 391 -12.26 -21.20 -5.65
N HIS A 392 -11.29 -21.44 -4.75
CA HIS A 392 -9.92 -20.93 -4.89
C HIS A 392 -8.82 -21.99 -4.94
N ALA A 393 -9.10 -23.26 -4.61
CA ALA A 393 -8.10 -24.33 -4.50
C ALA A 393 -7.21 -24.45 -5.74
N PHE A 394 -7.80 -24.36 -6.94
CA PHE A 394 -7.12 -24.65 -8.18
C PHE A 394 -6.93 -23.45 -9.11
N VAL A 395 -7.10 -22.22 -8.60
CA VAL A 395 -7.04 -21.01 -9.44
C VAL A 395 -5.63 -20.75 -9.98
N THR A 396 -4.59 -21.02 -9.19
CA THR A 396 -3.18 -20.77 -9.55
C THR A 396 -2.37 -22.04 -9.78
N SER A 397 -2.94 -23.21 -9.51
CA SER A 397 -2.27 -24.50 -9.68
C SER A 397 -3.30 -25.63 -9.72
N GLU A 398 -3.21 -26.53 -10.70
CA GLU A 398 -4.07 -27.70 -10.84
C GLU A 398 -3.71 -28.84 -9.87
N TYR A 399 -2.55 -28.78 -9.21
CA TYR A 399 -2.04 -29.85 -8.36
C TYR A 399 -2.81 -29.96 -7.03
N PRO A 400 -2.79 -31.15 -6.38
CA PRO A 400 -3.67 -31.45 -5.24
C PRO A 400 -3.52 -30.49 -4.07
N VAL A 401 -4.62 -30.31 -3.34
CA VAL A 401 -4.67 -29.56 -2.09
C VAL A 401 -4.93 -30.51 -0.93
N ILE A 402 -4.10 -30.44 0.12
CA ILE A 402 -4.23 -31.20 1.36
C ILE A 402 -4.86 -30.30 2.42
N LEU A 403 -5.92 -30.79 3.06
CA LEU A 403 -6.55 -30.15 4.21
C LEU A 403 -6.09 -30.87 5.47
N SER A 404 -5.21 -30.22 6.26
CA SER A 404 -4.80 -30.68 7.59
C SER A 404 -5.90 -30.28 8.58
N ILE A 405 -6.67 -31.26 9.04
CA ILE A 405 -7.77 -31.01 9.98
C ILE A 405 -7.28 -31.28 11.40
N GLU A 406 -7.31 -30.25 12.23
CA GLU A 406 -7.21 -30.37 13.68
C GLU A 406 -8.63 -30.36 14.25
N GLU A 407 -9.03 -31.47 14.87
CA GLU A 407 -10.44 -31.77 15.14
C GLU A 407 -10.74 -31.80 16.64
N HIS A 408 -11.69 -30.94 17.04
CA HIS A 408 -12.17 -30.77 18.42
C HIS A 408 -13.71 -30.73 18.49
N CYS A 409 -14.39 -31.22 17.46
CA CYS A 409 -15.84 -31.25 17.35
C CYS A 409 -16.44 -32.51 17.98
N SER A 410 -17.70 -32.41 18.38
CA SER A 410 -18.54 -33.55 18.70
C SER A 410 -18.80 -34.41 17.45
N VAL A 411 -19.11 -35.69 17.66
CA VAL A 411 -19.42 -36.63 16.56
C VAL A 411 -20.57 -36.14 15.67
N GLU A 412 -21.55 -35.41 16.23
CA GLU A 412 -22.63 -34.81 15.47
C GLU A 412 -22.11 -33.75 14.48
N GLN A 413 -21.27 -32.84 14.96
CA GLN A 413 -20.68 -31.80 14.10
C GLN A 413 -19.63 -32.36 13.14
N GLN A 414 -18.90 -33.43 13.50
CA GLN A 414 -18.05 -34.17 12.56
C GLN A 414 -18.85 -34.77 11.39
N ARG A 415 -20.08 -35.28 11.64
CA ARG A 415 -20.97 -35.74 10.56
C ARG A 415 -21.38 -34.59 9.65
N HIS A 416 -21.62 -33.40 10.22
CA HIS A 416 -21.87 -32.19 9.43
C HIS A 416 -20.65 -31.82 8.57
N MET A 417 -19.43 -31.81 9.13
CA MET A 417 -18.19 -31.57 8.37
C MET A 417 -18.06 -32.54 7.19
N ALA A 418 -18.22 -33.84 7.43
CA ALA A 418 -18.13 -34.86 6.40
C ALA A 418 -19.20 -34.71 5.32
N LYS A 419 -20.42 -34.30 5.69
CA LYS A 419 -21.50 -34.00 4.74
C LYS A 419 -21.13 -32.81 3.86
N VAL A 420 -20.70 -31.70 4.46
CA VAL A 420 -20.32 -30.47 3.76
C VAL A 420 -19.14 -30.73 2.82
N PHE A 421 -18.10 -31.44 3.24
CA PHE A 421 -17.00 -31.80 2.34
C PHE A 421 -17.47 -32.56 1.10
N LYS A 422 -18.37 -33.55 1.27
CA LYS A 422 -18.91 -34.32 0.14
C LYS A 422 -19.79 -33.47 -0.78
N GLU A 423 -20.68 -32.65 -0.22
CA GLU A 423 -21.62 -31.83 -1.00
C GLU A 423 -20.92 -30.69 -1.73
N VAL A 424 -19.96 -30.03 -1.06
CA VAL A 424 -19.27 -28.85 -1.60
C VAL A 424 -18.20 -29.27 -2.59
N PHE A 425 -17.26 -30.15 -2.23
CA PHE A 425 -16.16 -30.53 -3.13
C PHE A 425 -16.57 -31.54 -4.20
N GLY A 426 -17.59 -32.36 -3.98
CA GLY A 426 -18.07 -33.34 -4.95
C GLY A 426 -16.93 -34.23 -5.47
N ASP A 427 -16.74 -34.27 -6.79
CA ASP A 427 -15.73 -35.10 -7.45
C ASP A 427 -14.28 -34.67 -7.19
N GLN A 428 -14.07 -33.43 -6.72
CA GLN A 428 -12.74 -32.95 -6.32
C GLN A 428 -12.29 -33.64 -5.02
N LEU A 429 -13.20 -34.11 -4.17
CA LEU A 429 -12.83 -34.82 -2.94
C LEU A 429 -12.28 -36.23 -3.26
N LEU A 430 -11.05 -36.51 -2.83
CA LEU A 430 -10.48 -37.84 -2.95
C LEU A 430 -11.10 -38.80 -1.92
N MET A 431 -12.11 -39.57 -2.34
CA MET A 431 -12.83 -40.50 -1.46
C MET A 431 -12.32 -41.95 -1.49
N LYS A 432 -11.53 -42.31 -2.51
CA LYS A 432 -11.00 -43.67 -2.72
C LYS A 432 -9.51 -43.60 -3.05
N PRO A 433 -8.73 -44.64 -2.70
CA PRO A 433 -7.36 -44.76 -3.20
C PRO A 433 -7.33 -44.69 -4.73
N VAL A 434 -6.31 -44.03 -5.29
CA VAL A 434 -6.09 -43.95 -6.75
C VAL A 434 -5.84 -45.35 -7.32
N GLU A 435 -5.02 -46.13 -6.62
CA GLU A 435 -4.78 -47.53 -6.91
C GLU A 435 -4.79 -48.31 -5.58
N ALA A 436 -5.56 -49.41 -5.52
CA ALA A 436 -5.81 -50.12 -4.27
C ALA A 436 -4.60 -50.96 -3.79
N SER A 437 -3.72 -51.35 -4.71
CA SER A 437 -2.57 -52.21 -4.49
C SER A 437 -1.23 -51.48 -4.58
N ALA A 438 -1.23 -50.14 -4.67
CA ALA A 438 -0.01 -49.36 -4.75
C ALA A 438 0.79 -49.45 -3.44
N ASP A 439 2.11 -49.61 -3.58
CA ASP A 439 3.09 -49.60 -2.50
C ASP A 439 3.68 -48.21 -2.24
N GLN A 440 3.38 -47.24 -3.12
CA GLN A 440 3.82 -45.84 -3.04
C GLN A 440 2.63 -44.87 -3.11
N LEU A 441 2.86 -43.63 -2.66
CA LEU A 441 1.88 -42.56 -2.82
C LEU A 441 1.69 -42.21 -4.31
N PRO A 442 0.47 -41.87 -4.75
CA PRO A 442 0.24 -41.40 -6.11
C PRO A 442 1.01 -40.10 -6.38
N SER A 443 1.28 -39.82 -7.65
CA SER A 443 1.99 -38.61 -8.07
C SER A 443 1.10 -37.37 -8.04
N PRO A 444 1.69 -36.16 -7.99
CA PRO A 444 0.94 -34.91 -8.18
C PRO A 444 0.08 -34.92 -9.46
N THR A 445 0.59 -35.46 -10.57
CA THR A 445 -0.16 -35.59 -11.84
C THR A 445 -1.41 -36.45 -11.70
N GLN A 446 -1.32 -37.60 -11.01
CA GLN A 446 -2.47 -38.48 -10.78
C GLN A 446 -3.55 -37.85 -9.88
N LEU A 447 -3.16 -36.85 -9.09
CA LEU A 447 -3.99 -36.18 -8.11
C LEU A 447 -4.41 -34.77 -8.53
N LYS A 448 -4.27 -34.41 -9.81
CA LYS A 448 -4.74 -33.11 -10.31
C LYS A 448 -6.22 -32.87 -9.96
N GLU A 449 -6.49 -31.65 -9.52
CA GLU A 449 -7.79 -31.16 -9.06
C GLU A 449 -8.41 -31.98 -7.91
N LYS A 450 -7.58 -32.68 -7.13
CA LYS A 450 -8.03 -33.43 -5.95
C LYS A 450 -7.76 -32.70 -4.64
N ILE A 451 -8.73 -32.79 -3.75
CA ILE A 451 -8.67 -32.35 -2.36
C ILE A 451 -8.53 -33.59 -1.47
N ILE A 452 -7.48 -33.60 -0.65
CA ILE A 452 -7.10 -34.70 0.23
C ILE A 452 -7.35 -34.28 1.67
N ILE A 453 -8.04 -35.11 2.45
CA ILE A 453 -8.28 -34.86 3.87
C ILE A 453 -7.21 -35.60 4.69
N LYS A 454 -6.37 -34.83 5.40
CA LYS A 454 -5.49 -35.33 6.45
C LYS A 454 -6.23 -35.20 7.79
N HIS A 455 -6.69 -36.33 8.30
CA HIS A 455 -7.38 -36.42 9.59
C HIS A 455 -7.10 -37.77 10.25
N LYS A 456 -7.30 -37.86 11.57
CA LYS A 456 -7.23 -39.13 12.32
C LYS A 456 -8.18 -40.17 11.69
N LYS A 457 -7.72 -41.41 11.52
CA LYS A 457 -8.49 -42.49 10.90
C LYS A 457 -8.72 -43.60 11.93
N LEU A 458 -9.98 -43.98 12.12
CA LEU A 458 -10.33 -45.13 12.96
C LEU A 458 -9.76 -46.43 12.36
N GLY A 459 -9.35 -47.35 13.22
CA GLY A 459 -8.84 -48.66 12.80
C GLY A 459 -9.89 -49.52 12.09
N PRO A 460 -9.48 -50.61 11.42
CA PRO A 460 -10.37 -51.46 10.61
C PRO A 460 -11.55 -52.09 11.37
N LYS A 461 -11.45 -52.20 12.70
CA LYS A 461 -12.49 -52.77 13.57
C LYS A 461 -13.49 -51.75 14.12
N GLY A 462 -13.35 -50.48 13.76
CA GLY A 462 -14.20 -49.42 14.31
C GLY A 462 -14.04 -49.26 15.83
N ASP A 463 -12.89 -49.66 16.38
CA ASP A 463 -12.56 -49.41 17.78
C ASP A 463 -12.68 -47.90 18.00
N ILE A 464 -13.68 -47.54 18.82
CA ILE A 464 -13.90 -46.18 19.26
C ILE A 464 -12.66 -45.86 20.08
N ASP A 465 -11.75 -45.07 19.53
CA ASP A 465 -10.72 -44.42 20.31
C ASP A 465 -11.42 -43.34 21.14
N VAL A 466 -12.22 -43.77 22.12
CA VAL A 466 -12.51 -42.97 23.31
C VAL A 466 -11.22 -42.97 24.09
N ASN A 467 -10.27 -42.18 23.59
CA ASN A 467 -9.13 -41.76 24.36
C ASN A 467 -9.67 -40.79 25.43
N LEU A 468 -10.37 -41.36 26.41
CA LEU A 468 -10.83 -40.70 27.63
C LEU A 468 -9.64 -40.39 28.55
N GLU A 469 -8.44 -40.89 28.24
CA GLU A 469 -7.28 -40.82 29.14
C GLU A 469 -6.24 -39.74 28.80
N ASP A 470 -6.34 -39.05 27.66
CA ASP A 470 -5.43 -37.93 27.33
C ASP A 470 -6.05 -36.52 27.49
N LYS A 471 -7.13 -36.40 28.28
CA LYS A 471 -7.62 -35.10 28.76
C LYS A 471 -7.43 -34.94 30.27
N LYS A 472 -6.17 -35.00 30.72
CA LYS A 472 -5.74 -33.91 31.61
C LYS A 472 -5.62 -32.67 30.73
N GLU A 473 -6.77 -32.06 30.40
CA GLU A 473 -6.78 -30.65 30.08
C GLU A 473 -6.19 -29.97 31.31
N GLU A 474 -4.88 -29.75 31.32
CA GLU A 474 -4.27 -28.75 32.18
C GLU A 474 -5.17 -27.53 32.06
N LYS A 475 -5.75 -27.09 33.18
CA LYS A 475 -6.52 -25.86 33.24
C LYS A 475 -5.56 -24.71 32.93
N LYS A 476 -5.27 -24.51 31.65
CA LYS A 476 -4.51 -23.38 31.13
C LYS A 476 -5.44 -22.20 31.23
N GLN A 477 -5.44 -21.58 32.40
CA GLN A 477 -6.20 -20.37 32.62
C GLN A 477 -5.44 -19.24 31.92
N GLN A 478 -5.99 -18.78 30.82
CA GLN A 478 -5.41 -17.74 29.99
C GLN A 478 -6.42 -16.63 29.73
N GLY A 479 -5.94 -15.40 29.62
CA GLY A 479 -6.80 -14.24 29.48
C GLY A 479 -6.02 -12.94 29.54
N GLU A 480 -6.74 -11.81 29.47
CA GLU A 480 -6.12 -10.50 29.58
C GLU A 480 -6.23 -9.99 31.01
N LEU A 481 -5.11 -9.52 31.56
CA LEU A 481 -5.09 -8.81 32.82
C LEU A 481 -4.52 -7.42 32.60
N TYR A 482 -5.04 -6.47 33.37
CA TYR A 482 -4.49 -5.13 33.44
C TYR A 482 -3.45 -5.09 34.55
N MET A 483 -2.27 -4.58 34.24
CA MET A 483 -1.18 -4.36 35.18
C MET A 483 -0.97 -2.87 35.33
N TRP A 484 -0.70 -2.40 36.54
CA TRP A 484 -0.48 -0.97 36.78
C TRP A 484 0.96 -0.61 36.43
N ASP A 485 1.16 0.22 35.42
CA ASP A 485 2.45 0.83 35.10
C ASP A 485 2.72 1.95 36.10
N THR A 486 3.72 1.77 36.96
CA THR A 486 4.09 2.73 37.99
C THR A 486 4.85 3.94 37.44
N ILE A 487 5.39 3.87 36.23
CA ILE A 487 6.10 4.96 35.56
C ILE A 487 5.08 5.85 34.86
N GLU A 488 4.26 5.28 33.97
CA GLU A 488 3.27 6.03 33.20
C GLU A 488 1.96 6.29 33.96
N GLN A 489 1.81 5.71 35.15
CA GLN A 489 0.62 5.83 36.00
C GLN A 489 -0.67 5.46 35.24
N LYS A 490 -0.59 4.41 34.42
CA LYS A 490 -1.70 3.90 33.61
C LYS A 490 -1.81 2.38 33.74
N TRP A 491 -3.01 1.86 33.51
CA TRP A 491 -3.20 0.41 33.39
C TRP A 491 -2.78 -0.06 31.99
N THR A 492 -1.73 -0.86 31.91
CA THR A 492 -1.26 -1.52 30.69
C THR A 492 -1.90 -2.90 30.60
N ARG A 493 -2.13 -3.39 29.38
CA ARG A 493 -2.94 -4.59 29.15
C ARG A 493 -2.03 -5.72 28.71
N HIS A 494 -2.01 -6.82 29.44
CA HIS A 494 -1.13 -7.95 29.16
C HIS A 494 -1.92 -9.22 28.88
N TYR A 495 -1.43 -10.06 27.98
CA TYR A 495 -1.94 -11.42 27.87
C TYR A 495 -1.25 -12.28 28.92
N CYS A 496 -2.02 -12.95 29.74
CA CYS A 496 -1.55 -13.76 30.84
C CYS A 496 -1.94 -15.22 30.61
N ALA A 497 -1.02 -16.14 30.87
CA ALA A 497 -1.27 -17.57 30.86
C ALA A 497 -0.73 -18.19 32.14
N ILE A 498 -1.53 -19.06 32.75
CA ILE A 498 -1.13 -19.87 33.90
C ILE A 498 -0.96 -21.31 33.40
N ALA A 499 0.26 -21.82 33.53
CA ALA A 499 0.60 -23.22 33.29
C ALA A 499 1.65 -23.64 34.32
N ASP A 500 1.56 -24.86 34.86
CA ASP A 500 2.50 -25.41 35.84
C ASP A 500 2.79 -24.48 37.03
N ASP A 501 1.73 -23.91 37.62
CA ASP A 501 1.80 -22.95 38.73
C ASP A 501 2.65 -21.68 38.44
N LYS A 502 2.90 -21.38 37.17
CA LYS A 502 3.59 -20.16 36.72
C LYS A 502 2.66 -19.27 35.93
N LEU A 503 2.62 -18.00 36.30
CA LEU A 503 2.01 -16.93 35.51
C LEU A 503 3.07 -16.37 34.56
N SER A 504 2.83 -16.50 33.26
CA SER A 504 3.58 -15.76 32.23
C SER A 504 2.68 -14.67 31.67
N PHE A 505 3.25 -13.50 31.37
CA PHE A 505 2.54 -12.41 30.75
C PHE A 505 3.36 -11.80 29.60
N SER A 506 2.67 -11.34 28.55
CA SER A 506 3.29 -10.68 27.40
C SER A 506 3.71 -9.24 27.74
N ASP A 507 4.43 -8.60 26.84
CA ASP A 507 4.58 -7.13 26.84
C ASP A 507 3.21 -6.43 26.74
N ASP A 508 3.19 -5.12 27.01
CA ASP A 508 1.97 -4.30 26.91
C ASP A 508 1.38 -4.45 25.50
N ILE A 509 0.13 -4.90 25.42
CA ILE A 509 -0.60 -4.84 24.18
C ILE A 509 -1.13 -3.43 24.07
N GLU A 510 -0.34 -2.59 23.40
CA GLU A 510 -0.75 -1.28 22.96
C GLU A 510 -2.19 -1.35 22.42
N GLN A 511 -3.08 -0.53 22.97
CA GLN A 511 -4.27 -0.17 22.22
C GLN A 511 -3.78 0.44 20.93
N ASN A 512 -4.13 -0.15 19.78
CA ASN A 512 -4.16 0.61 18.54
C ASN A 512 -4.86 1.93 18.88
N ALA A 513 -4.12 3.03 18.78
CA ALA A 513 -4.50 4.36 19.28
C ALA A 513 -5.70 4.99 18.53
N ASP A 514 -6.46 4.17 17.80
CA ASP A 514 -7.61 4.56 16.99
C ASP A 514 -8.93 4.54 17.78
N GLU A 515 -8.99 4.05 19.03
CA GLU A 515 -10.22 4.05 19.83
C GLU A 515 -10.23 4.99 21.06
N ASP A 516 -9.15 5.68 21.41
CA ASP A 516 -9.12 6.53 22.63
C ASP A 516 -8.52 7.94 22.46
N SER A 517 -8.48 8.47 21.23
CA SER A 517 -8.05 9.87 20.98
C SER A 517 -9.20 10.86 20.77
N SER A 518 -10.43 10.51 21.13
CA SER A 518 -11.56 11.46 21.21
C SER A 518 -11.66 12.13 22.58
N LYS A 519 -10.54 12.56 23.18
CA LYS A 519 -10.63 13.76 24.02
C LYS A 519 -10.89 14.91 23.06
N GLU A 520 -12.17 15.21 22.82
CA GLU A 520 -12.59 16.46 22.18
C GLU A 520 -11.83 17.59 22.87
N VAL A 521 -10.80 18.12 22.19
CA VAL A 521 -10.15 19.34 22.64
C VAL A 521 -11.24 20.39 22.58
N LYS A 522 -11.57 20.98 23.72
CA LYS A 522 -12.55 22.06 23.79
C LYS A 522 -12.19 23.07 22.72
N ARG A 523 -13.20 23.52 21.95
CA ARG A 523 -13.01 24.42 20.81
C ARG A 523 -12.17 25.67 21.14
N THR A 524 -12.20 26.10 22.40
CA THR A 524 -11.40 27.19 22.97
C THR A 524 -9.89 26.93 22.97
N GLU A 525 -9.44 25.68 23.01
CA GLU A 525 -8.05 25.24 23.14
C GLU A 525 -7.42 24.75 21.82
N LEU A 526 -8.16 24.80 20.70
CA LEU A 526 -7.69 24.31 19.40
C LEU A 526 -6.36 24.96 18.97
N HIS A 527 -6.15 26.22 19.33
CA HIS A 527 -4.92 26.96 19.02
C HIS A 527 -3.66 26.36 19.67
N LEU A 528 -3.77 25.60 20.77
CA LEU A 528 -2.61 24.97 21.43
C LEU A 528 -1.96 23.87 20.59
N LYS A 529 -2.70 23.29 19.64
CA LYS A 529 -2.20 22.27 18.70
C LYS A 529 -1.63 22.89 17.42
N GLU A 530 -1.79 24.20 17.24
CA GLU A 530 -1.43 24.87 16.01
C GLU A 530 0.04 25.27 15.98
N LYS A 531 0.71 25.03 14.85
CA LYS A 531 2.14 25.33 14.68
C LYS A 531 2.47 26.82 14.82
N TRP A 532 1.51 27.70 14.53
CA TRP A 532 1.66 29.15 14.64
C TRP A 532 1.49 29.68 16.07
N PHE A 533 1.08 28.85 17.03
CA PHE A 533 0.95 29.26 18.42
C PHE A 533 2.21 28.88 19.21
N HIS A 534 2.90 29.89 19.73
CA HIS A 534 4.19 29.75 20.42
C HIS A 534 4.04 29.82 21.94
N GLY A 535 2.80 29.96 22.45
CA GLY A 535 2.52 30.05 23.88
C GLY A 535 3.26 31.21 24.55
N LYS A 536 3.72 30.98 25.77
CA LYS A 536 4.53 31.93 26.52
C LYS A 536 6.00 31.85 26.09
N MET A 537 6.51 32.95 25.54
CA MET A 537 7.89 33.07 25.08
C MET A 537 8.73 33.88 26.07
N LYS A 538 10.01 33.50 26.27
CA LYS A 538 10.98 34.35 26.98
C LYS A 538 11.37 35.52 26.06
N GLU A 539 11.33 36.75 26.59
CA GLU A 539 11.56 37.98 25.81
C GLU A 539 10.67 38.02 24.55
N GLY A 540 9.37 37.77 24.75
CA GLY A 540 8.44 37.34 23.72
C GLY A 540 8.36 38.27 22.52
N ARG A 541 8.55 39.58 22.68
CA ARG A 541 8.65 40.49 21.53
C ARG A 541 9.91 40.23 20.70
N THR A 542 11.09 40.30 21.32
CA THR A 542 12.38 40.15 20.63
C THR A 542 12.52 38.77 19.99
N THR A 543 12.11 37.72 20.72
CA THR A 543 12.16 36.34 20.21
C THR A 543 11.20 36.13 19.04
N ALA A 544 9.99 36.70 19.10
CA ALA A 544 9.05 36.66 17.97
C ALA A 544 9.60 37.40 16.74
N GLU A 545 10.22 38.57 16.94
CA GLU A 545 10.84 39.34 15.86
C GLU A 545 11.97 38.54 15.20
N LYS A 546 12.84 37.91 15.99
CA LYS A 546 13.94 37.07 15.52
C LYS A 546 13.44 35.85 14.73
N LEU A 547 12.48 35.09 15.26
CA LEU A 547 11.94 33.91 14.58
C LEU A 547 11.27 34.26 13.24
N LEU A 548 10.51 35.35 13.20
CA LEU A 548 9.91 35.83 11.95
C LEU A 548 10.98 36.29 10.94
N GLN A 549 12.03 36.99 11.39
CA GLN A 549 13.13 37.43 10.52
C GLN A 549 13.90 36.24 9.95
N GLU A 550 14.30 35.29 10.79
CA GLU A 550 15.02 34.07 10.38
C GLU A 550 14.18 33.24 9.39
N TYR A 551 12.91 32.99 9.73
CA TYR A 551 12.00 32.26 8.84
C TYR A 551 11.80 32.98 7.51
N CYS A 552 11.60 34.30 7.52
CA CYS A 552 11.44 35.08 6.30
C CYS A 552 12.73 35.14 5.47
N ALA A 553 13.90 35.19 6.10
CA ALA A 553 15.19 35.15 5.40
C ALA A 553 15.41 33.79 4.70
N GLU A 554 15.04 32.69 5.35
CA GLU A 554 15.20 31.34 4.80
C GLU A 554 14.13 30.99 3.75
N MET A 555 12.88 31.40 3.98
CA MET A 555 11.72 30.96 3.19
C MET A 555 11.26 31.99 2.14
N GLY A 556 11.92 33.16 2.04
CA GLY A 556 11.61 34.21 1.06
C GLY A 556 10.38 35.02 1.45
N GLY A 557 10.39 35.55 2.69
CA GLY A 557 9.30 36.15 3.45
C GLY A 557 8.22 36.85 2.64
N LYS A 558 6.98 36.41 2.85
CA LYS A 558 5.79 37.03 2.28
C LYS A 558 5.14 37.94 3.30
N ASP A 559 4.55 39.03 2.84
CA ASP A 559 3.69 39.84 3.70
C ASP A 559 2.55 38.96 4.22
N GLY A 560 2.31 39.03 5.54
CA GLY A 560 1.32 38.18 6.22
C GLY A 560 1.89 36.95 6.90
N THR A 561 3.18 36.61 6.73
CA THR A 561 3.81 35.51 7.49
C THR A 561 3.73 35.83 8.98
N PHE A 562 3.25 34.91 9.83
CA PHE A 562 2.84 35.26 11.20
C PHE A 562 3.10 34.18 12.26
N LEU A 563 3.05 34.60 13.53
CA LEU A 563 2.94 33.75 14.71
C LEU A 563 2.09 34.44 15.78
N VAL A 564 1.58 33.66 16.72
CA VAL A 564 0.82 34.14 17.88
C VAL A 564 1.50 33.66 19.16
N ARG A 565 1.58 34.55 20.14
CA ARG A 565 2.15 34.29 21.47
C ARG A 565 1.29 34.90 22.56
N GLU A 566 1.45 34.44 23.79
CA GLU A 566 0.86 35.12 24.94
C GLU A 566 1.45 36.53 25.11
N SER A 567 0.61 37.47 25.55
CA SER A 567 1.02 38.85 25.80
C SER A 567 1.77 38.97 27.12
N GLU A 568 2.98 39.53 27.08
CA GLU A 568 3.78 39.81 28.29
C GLU A 568 3.21 40.97 29.10
N ALA A 569 2.58 41.94 28.42
CA ALA A 569 2.10 43.18 29.03
C ALA A 569 0.66 43.09 29.55
N PHE A 570 -0.13 42.12 29.06
CA PHE A 570 -1.55 42.01 29.36
C PHE A 570 -1.92 40.55 29.62
N PRO A 571 -2.17 40.17 30.88
CA PRO A 571 -2.61 38.82 31.23
C PRO A 571 -3.88 38.43 30.47
N ASN A 572 -3.95 37.17 30.01
CA ASN A 572 -5.04 36.57 29.22
C ASN A 572 -5.17 37.01 27.75
N ASP A 573 -4.40 38.01 27.33
CA ASP A 573 -4.35 38.43 25.93
C ASP A 573 -3.23 37.74 25.15
N CYS A 574 -3.36 37.76 23.83
CA CYS A 574 -2.32 37.28 22.93
C CYS A 574 -1.77 38.42 22.07
N THR A 575 -0.60 38.22 21.49
CA THR A 575 0.00 39.11 20.50
C THR A 575 0.19 38.36 19.20
N LEU A 576 -0.45 38.84 18.15
CA LEU A 576 -0.20 38.45 16.76
C LEU A 576 1.01 39.22 16.25
N SER A 577 2.06 38.51 15.84
CA SER A 577 3.24 39.11 15.22
C SER A 577 3.30 38.67 13.76
N PHE A 578 3.49 39.60 12.82
CA PHE A 578 3.48 39.29 11.39
C PHE A 578 4.47 40.13 10.59
N TRP A 579 4.91 39.57 9.47
CA TRP A 579 5.81 40.21 8.51
C TRP A 579 5.06 41.14 7.58
N ARG A 580 5.56 42.37 7.41
CA ARG A 580 5.02 43.34 6.45
C ARG A 580 6.12 44.28 5.98
N SER A 581 6.27 44.41 4.66
CA SER A 581 7.16 45.39 4.03
C SER A 581 8.60 45.36 4.60
N GLY A 582 9.10 44.14 4.85
CA GLY A 582 10.46 43.91 5.34
C GLY A 582 10.66 44.12 6.85
N ARG A 583 9.58 44.30 7.63
CA ARG A 583 9.65 44.47 9.09
C ARG A 583 8.58 43.64 9.79
N VAL A 584 8.81 43.35 11.06
CA VAL A 584 7.83 42.68 11.94
C VAL A 584 6.90 43.74 12.54
N GLN A 585 5.60 43.43 12.54
CA GLN A 585 4.54 44.23 13.15
C GLN A 585 3.85 43.40 14.22
N HIS A 586 3.28 44.06 15.23
CA HIS A 586 2.58 43.40 16.32
C HIS A 586 1.18 43.99 16.53
N CYS A 587 0.18 43.12 16.59
CA CYS A 587 -1.19 43.47 16.97
C CYS A 587 -1.59 42.69 18.22
N ARG A 588 -2.17 43.40 19.20
CA ARG A 588 -2.72 42.79 20.41
C ARG A 588 -4.07 42.15 20.09
N ILE A 589 -4.18 40.85 20.31
CA ILE A 589 -5.44 40.12 20.36
C ILE A 589 -5.99 40.30 21.77
N ARG A 590 -7.05 41.10 21.88
CA ARG A 590 -7.71 41.39 23.15
C ARG A 590 -8.67 40.27 23.50
N SER A 591 -8.75 39.95 24.78
CA SER A 591 -9.78 39.09 25.35
C SER A 591 -10.79 39.92 26.15
N SER A 592 -12.07 39.61 26.03
CA SER A 592 -13.12 40.15 26.89
C SER A 592 -14.04 39.03 27.37
N SER A 593 -14.35 39.03 28.66
CA SER A 593 -15.36 38.14 29.23
C SER A 593 -16.75 38.70 28.99
N ASP A 594 -17.59 37.96 28.26
CA ASP A 594 -19.03 38.21 28.13
C ASP A 594 -19.78 37.04 28.79
N GLY A 595 -20.16 37.23 30.07
CA GLY A 595 -20.71 36.15 30.91
C GLY A 595 -19.72 35.01 31.14
N ASP A 596 -20.16 33.77 30.90
CA ASP A 596 -19.34 32.54 31.03
C ASP A 596 -18.43 32.28 29.81
N THR A 597 -18.43 33.15 28.80
CA THR A 597 -17.65 32.96 27.56
C THR A 597 -16.61 34.05 27.35
N VAL A 598 -15.38 33.64 27.04
CA VAL A 598 -14.29 34.54 26.65
C VAL A 598 -14.34 34.77 25.15
N LYS A 599 -14.38 36.04 24.73
CA LYS A 599 -14.35 36.46 23.33
C LYS A 599 -13.01 37.08 22.99
N TYR A 600 -12.51 36.84 21.79
CA TYR A 600 -11.24 37.35 21.27
C TYR A 600 -11.46 38.30 20.09
N TYR A 601 -10.70 39.38 20.01
CA TYR A 601 -10.84 40.35 18.93
C TYR A 601 -9.55 41.18 18.69
N LEU A 602 -9.39 41.65 17.45
CA LEU A 602 -8.35 42.62 17.05
C LEU A 602 -8.92 44.03 16.88
N THR A 603 -10.20 44.13 16.50
CA THR A 603 -10.95 45.37 16.36
C THR A 603 -12.28 45.23 17.09
N ASP A 604 -12.82 46.31 17.65
CA ASP A 604 -14.00 46.24 18.53
C ASP A 604 -15.29 45.81 17.79
N ASN A 605 -15.26 45.78 16.44
CA ASN A 605 -16.43 45.45 15.61
C ASN A 605 -16.58 43.95 15.30
N LEU A 606 -15.58 43.11 15.60
CA LEU A 606 -15.58 41.70 15.23
C LEU A 606 -14.95 40.83 16.32
N THR A 607 -15.77 39.99 16.95
CA THR A 607 -15.39 39.11 18.06
C THR A 607 -15.52 37.63 17.69
N PHE A 608 -14.68 36.79 18.31
CA PHE A 608 -14.57 35.36 18.03
C PHE A 608 -14.59 34.53 19.32
N ASP A 609 -15.07 33.30 19.24
CA ASP A 609 -15.18 32.37 20.38
C ASP A 609 -13.84 31.71 20.75
N SER A 610 -12.86 31.76 19.85
CA SER A 610 -11.54 31.21 20.08
C SER A 610 -10.48 31.99 19.29
N ILE A 611 -9.22 31.91 19.74
CA ILE A 611 -8.07 32.42 18.99
C ILE A 611 -7.94 31.69 17.65
N TYR A 612 -8.29 30.41 17.60
CA TYR A 612 -8.27 29.61 16.38
C TYR A 612 -9.21 30.21 15.31
N ASP A 613 -10.48 30.45 15.67
CA ASP A 613 -11.47 31.00 14.74
C ASP A 613 -11.07 32.41 14.26
N LEU A 614 -10.49 33.23 15.16
CA LEU A 614 -9.95 34.56 14.82
C LEU A 614 -8.86 34.46 13.75
N ILE A 615 -7.89 33.56 13.94
CA ILE A 615 -6.79 33.39 12.99
C ILE A 615 -7.28 32.82 11.66
N GLN A 616 -8.17 31.82 11.67
CA GLN A 616 -8.74 31.28 10.42
C GLN A 616 -9.47 32.36 9.63
N HIS A 617 -10.24 33.22 10.31
CA HIS A 617 -10.89 34.35 9.66
C HIS A 617 -9.89 35.28 8.96
N TYR A 618 -8.82 35.71 9.63
CA TYR A 618 -7.84 36.63 9.03
C TYR A 618 -6.86 35.99 8.04
N ARG A 619 -6.91 34.66 7.87
CA ARG A 619 -6.27 33.98 6.73
C ARG A 619 -7.10 34.13 5.45
N GLU A 620 -8.42 34.23 5.57
CA GLU A 620 -9.34 34.37 4.43
C GLU A 620 -9.73 35.84 4.16
N ALA A 621 -9.94 36.61 5.21
CA ALA A 621 -10.36 38.01 5.19
C ALA A 621 -9.19 38.94 5.51
N HIS A 622 -9.23 40.16 4.97
CA HIS A 622 -8.19 41.14 5.25
C HIS A 622 -8.34 41.76 6.64
N LEU A 623 -7.26 41.75 7.41
CA LEU A 623 -7.09 42.59 8.59
C LEU A 623 -6.91 44.04 8.12
N ARG A 624 -7.91 44.88 8.42
CA ARG A 624 -7.92 46.31 8.07
C ARG A 624 -7.62 47.15 9.30
N CYS A 625 -6.50 47.84 9.26
CA CYS A 625 -6.14 48.90 10.21
C CYS A 625 -6.04 50.22 9.45
N ALA A 626 -6.09 51.36 10.16
CA ALA A 626 -6.01 52.69 9.54
C ALA A 626 -4.78 52.88 8.63
N GLU A 627 -3.72 52.11 8.87
CA GLU A 627 -2.43 52.20 8.17
C GLU A 627 -2.18 51.08 7.15
N PHE A 628 -3.04 50.04 7.09
CA PHE A 628 -2.85 48.89 6.20
C PHE A 628 -4.01 47.92 6.04
N GLU A 629 -3.94 47.14 4.96
CA GLU A 629 -4.79 45.98 4.69
C GLU A 629 -3.89 44.76 4.42
N LEU A 630 -4.05 43.66 5.17
CA LEU A 630 -3.21 42.47 5.07
C LEU A 630 -3.98 41.18 5.37
N ARG A 631 -3.65 40.08 4.70
CA ARG A 631 -4.10 38.73 5.07
C ARG A 631 -2.96 37.94 5.72
N LEU A 632 -3.29 37.08 6.67
CA LEU A 632 -2.34 36.15 7.25
C LEU A 632 -2.03 35.03 6.24
N THR A 633 -0.75 34.79 5.99
CA THR A 633 -0.27 33.84 4.98
C THR A 633 0.41 32.64 5.62
N ASP A 634 1.75 32.65 5.65
CA ASP A 634 2.55 31.51 6.11
C ASP A 634 2.68 31.51 7.65
N ALA A 635 2.45 30.37 8.28
CA ALA A 635 2.58 30.19 9.73
C ALA A 635 4.04 29.87 10.09
N VAL A 636 4.65 30.67 10.98
CA VAL A 636 5.98 30.36 11.52
C VAL A 636 5.84 29.26 12.56
N PRO A 637 6.47 28.08 12.38
CA PRO A 637 6.37 26.98 13.32
C PRO A 637 7.11 27.29 14.63
N ASN A 638 6.55 26.87 15.76
CA ASN A 638 7.25 26.87 17.04
C ASN A 638 8.46 25.90 16.96
N PRO A 639 9.71 26.36 17.20
CA PRO A 639 10.90 25.51 17.16
C PRO A 639 11.09 24.65 18.43
N SER A 640 10.46 25.04 19.54
CA SER A 640 10.59 24.39 20.85
C SER A 640 9.23 23.90 21.40
N PRO A 641 8.39 23.19 20.62
CA PRO A 641 7.11 22.68 21.13
C PRO A 641 7.30 21.58 22.20
N HIS A 642 8.53 21.12 22.36
CA HIS A 642 8.95 20.09 23.30
C HIS A 642 9.25 20.67 24.70
N GLU A 643 9.63 21.96 24.80
CA GLU A 643 9.87 22.63 26.09
C GLU A 643 8.60 22.77 26.95
N THR A 644 7.43 22.69 26.31
CA THR A 644 6.11 22.78 26.98
C THR A 644 5.47 21.41 27.24
N LYS A 645 6.13 20.30 26.88
CA LYS A 645 5.61 18.95 27.10
C LYS A 645 6.32 18.31 28.29
N GLU A 646 5.56 17.69 29.19
CA GLU A 646 6.11 16.74 30.15
C GLU A 646 6.51 15.46 29.38
N TYR A 647 7.71 14.94 29.67
CA TYR A 647 8.33 13.81 28.97
C TYR A 647 8.14 12.50 29.71
#